data_AF-A0A517VFE1-F1
#
_entry.id   AF-A0A517VFE1-F1
#
_cell.length_a   1.000
_cell.length_b   1.000
_cell.length_c   1.000
_cell.angle_alpha   90.00
_cell.angle_beta   90.00
_cell.angle_gamma   90.00
#
_symmetry.space_group_name_H-M   'P 1'
#
loop_
_entity.id
_entity.type
_entity.pdbx_description
1 polymer ?
#
loop_
_entity_poly.entity_id
_entity_poly.type
_entity_poly.pdbx_seq_one_letter_code
_entity_poly.pdbx_strand_id
1 'polypeptide(L)'
;MQPSLHLKQNISHYLIVIILILFTVLCSARLSEILMYNPDSADYVIMARGLINDLEYRQIYSPEEPFFTLRPPGMSLLLIPAALIAPYDVIMAKITVVITAVFMLVLFYGLMCRLEDSISDSDLKQGKRFHWPQLLLTLLIASNPYILLYSTLMMTEVPFIACTLAVLYLIARDSETISKQQLFLMTCLLIFLPLLRTIGISLVLAIGLWSITSRKRWPYLISVFCSLAVTGAWMLRNSARQSVSYSSVLMDEFKKVGVLGMMVSMVNRVLTHFEGLCQKIFPGMPGELPEYERVVLNDNFVLPGSQLIYLLVSLIIISVAVYGMLKKWSRGGAVSFYYLLLTFFILSVWPWLQLRFTLPLIPVLLAYLPSGISALGARATPFVVWGKRVLAGALILGCFILGITQISTDLRLVDANQKMISMGDSFYETEFPGHNFCNFVAAGNWIQKHSDPAARVLTRRTDTAISAHRFQQLAHLELFNAEELHQQIQSFSAKYLVCYDRNYVGAFKWYLLDSDPVYRLTPVYAEKGVMVIEVQPNYEGTVRHQYWREEESMEIARRAYEKNPDQFSCQIGYLEQLQAAQKYQEAIELIQELQKKQINDVRIVCLQGWAYVGIKQYEIALDEFRKASLMPNSKLHRGNIQRGYEYAQKMLEQKKDSDQGQKDAEPDKDLVIAGNYWKLARYEHAMKYVQKILESEVATEQDKDSARILQARLYLVNGHPDQALSGLKKISDTEHEDASTLVTMIQQEQFFNKLFEGQSRSPEFQNQRWDSETRDSLLKLAAIYQSEGVPGKALRLLGRAHEYDPDDSEVRKQLAKLQLFYNMLSHAEENYLILKQQFPDDQEIQDSLSKIEQIKTVPHF
;
A
#
# COMPACT_ATOMS: atom_id res chain seq x y z
N MET A 1 -51.65 28.31 21.78
CA MET A 1 -50.17 28.41 21.77
C MET A 1 -49.43 27.11 22.13
N GLN A 2 -49.99 26.17 22.90
CA GLN A 2 -49.39 24.85 23.17
C GLN A 2 -49.23 23.89 21.95
N PRO A 3 -50.14 23.82 20.94
CA PRO A 3 -49.98 22.86 19.84
C PRO A 3 -48.83 23.19 18.86
N SER A 4 -48.50 24.48 18.67
CA SER A 4 -47.35 24.89 17.83
C SER A 4 -45.99 24.65 18.49
N LEU A 5 -45.96 24.38 19.80
CA LEU A 5 -44.75 24.17 20.59
C LEU A 5 -44.33 22.68 20.62
N HIS A 6 -45.27 21.74 20.69
CA HIS A 6 -44.99 20.30 20.49
C HIS A 6 -44.48 20.00 19.07
N LEU A 7 -44.97 20.76 18.08
CA LEU A 7 -44.53 20.66 16.69
C LEU A 7 -43.01 20.90 16.55
N LYS A 8 -42.45 21.90 17.24
CA LYS A 8 -41.03 22.30 17.09
C LYS A 8 -40.03 21.27 17.62
N GLN A 9 -40.32 20.62 18.74
CA GLN A 9 -39.46 19.55 19.28
C GLN A 9 -39.53 18.30 18.40
N ASN A 10 -40.72 17.97 17.89
CA ASN A 10 -40.88 16.87 16.95
C ASN A 10 -40.09 17.15 15.65
N ILE A 11 -40.10 18.39 15.15
CA ILE A 11 -39.35 18.76 13.93
C ILE A 11 -37.84 18.53 14.10
N SER A 12 -37.21 18.90 15.22
CA SER A 12 -35.76 18.68 15.39
C SER A 12 -35.41 17.19 15.41
N HIS A 13 -36.26 16.36 16.02
CA HIS A 13 -36.11 14.89 16.02
C HIS A 13 -36.32 14.30 14.62
N TYR A 14 -37.31 14.77 13.87
CA TYR A 14 -37.50 14.34 12.49
C TYR A 14 -36.32 14.76 11.59
N LEU A 15 -35.79 15.97 11.76
CA LEU A 15 -34.66 16.45 10.97
C LEU A 15 -33.38 15.67 11.23
N ILE A 16 -33.05 15.34 12.48
CA ILE A 16 -31.88 14.50 12.76
C ILE A 16 -32.06 13.10 12.16
N VAL A 17 -33.26 12.51 12.24
CA VAL A 17 -33.54 11.22 11.59
C VAL A 17 -33.35 11.30 10.07
N ILE A 18 -33.80 12.38 9.43
CA ILE A 18 -33.57 12.62 8.00
C ILE A 18 -32.08 12.70 7.68
N ILE A 19 -31.28 13.44 8.47
CA ILE A 19 -29.82 13.52 8.29
C ILE A 19 -29.19 12.13 8.38
N LEU A 20 -29.58 11.33 9.38
CA LEU A 20 -29.05 9.97 9.56
C LEU A 20 -29.43 9.05 8.40
N ILE A 21 -30.67 9.13 7.89
CA ILE A 21 -31.12 8.36 6.73
C ILE A 21 -30.32 8.74 5.48
N LEU A 22 -30.21 10.05 5.19
CA LEU A 22 -29.45 10.52 4.02
C LEU A 22 -27.98 10.10 4.09
N PHE A 23 -27.35 10.24 5.26
CA PHE A 23 -25.98 9.80 5.47
C PHE A 23 -25.82 8.29 5.28
N THR A 24 -26.76 7.49 5.77
CA THR A 24 -26.75 6.03 5.61
C THR A 24 -26.93 5.63 4.15
N VAL A 25 -27.79 6.32 3.40
CA VAL A 25 -27.99 6.12 1.95
C VAL A 25 -26.69 6.42 1.19
N LEU A 26 -26.02 7.54 1.50
CA LEU A 26 -24.71 7.86 0.89
C LEU A 26 -23.65 6.82 1.23
N CYS A 27 -23.56 6.38 2.48
CA CYS A 27 -22.66 5.31 2.88
C CYS A 27 -22.93 4.01 2.10
N SER A 28 -24.21 3.63 1.99
CA SER A 28 -24.63 2.42 1.27
C SER A 28 -24.29 2.49 -0.22
N ALA A 29 -24.51 3.64 -0.85
CA ALA A 29 -24.14 3.87 -2.25
C ALA A 29 -22.61 3.84 -2.49
N ARG A 30 -21.80 4.02 -1.45
CA ARG A 30 -20.33 3.96 -1.52
C ARG A 30 -19.77 2.57 -1.12
N LEU A 31 -20.58 1.62 -0.68
CA LEU A 31 -20.08 0.29 -0.35
C LEU A 31 -19.54 -0.41 -1.61
N SER A 32 -18.40 -1.09 -1.45
CA SER A 32 -17.73 -1.87 -2.50
C SER A 32 -16.75 -2.86 -1.87
N GLU A 33 -16.17 -3.75 -2.67
CA GLU A 33 -15.15 -4.71 -2.22
C GLU A 33 -13.75 -4.09 -2.09
N ILE A 34 -13.57 -2.86 -2.58
CA ILE A 34 -12.26 -2.20 -2.58
C ILE A 34 -11.73 -1.98 -1.16
N LEU A 35 -10.48 -2.31 -0.96
CA LEU A 35 -9.70 -1.99 0.23
C LEU A 35 -8.78 -0.81 -0.10
N MET A 36 -8.76 0.25 0.71
CA MET A 36 -7.89 1.41 0.46
C MET A 36 -6.57 1.32 1.24
N TYR A 37 -6.63 0.91 2.51
CA TYR A 37 -5.46 0.84 3.37
C TYR A 37 -4.99 -0.61 3.54
N ASN A 38 -3.82 -0.90 2.99
CA ASN A 38 -3.16 -2.20 3.10
C ASN A 38 -1.85 -2.06 3.91
N PRO A 39 -1.51 -3.01 4.80
CA PRO A 39 -2.22 -4.25 5.13
C PRO A 39 -3.45 -4.09 6.04
N ASP A 40 -3.60 -2.91 6.67
CA ASP A 40 -4.48 -2.70 7.82
C ASP A 40 -5.90 -3.25 7.65
N SER A 41 -6.57 -2.94 6.53
CA SER A 41 -7.99 -3.29 6.33
C SER A 41 -8.20 -4.79 6.24
N ALA A 42 -7.35 -5.48 5.47
CA ALA A 42 -7.43 -6.93 5.27
C ALA A 42 -7.10 -7.70 6.55
N ASP A 43 -6.08 -7.24 7.26
CA ASP A 43 -5.64 -7.85 8.51
C ASP A 43 -6.77 -7.87 9.55
N TYR A 44 -7.55 -6.79 9.69
CA TYR A 44 -8.66 -6.78 10.65
C TYR A 44 -9.72 -7.86 10.37
N VAL A 45 -10.00 -8.14 9.09
CA VAL A 45 -10.96 -9.18 8.70
C VAL A 45 -10.40 -10.58 9.02
N ILE A 46 -9.15 -10.83 8.64
CA ILE A 46 -8.47 -12.11 8.89
C ILE A 46 -8.34 -12.36 10.39
N MET A 47 -7.95 -11.34 11.15
CA MET A 47 -7.86 -11.38 12.62
C MET A 47 -9.20 -11.67 13.28
N ALA A 48 -10.28 -11.06 12.80
CA ALA A 48 -11.62 -11.29 13.37
C ALA A 48 -12.01 -12.76 13.26
N ARG A 49 -11.65 -13.41 12.16
CA ARG A 49 -11.90 -14.84 11.95
C ARG A 49 -11.01 -15.73 12.81
N GLY A 50 -9.72 -15.43 12.93
CA GLY A 50 -8.81 -16.17 13.82
C GLY A 50 -9.25 -16.12 15.29
N LEU A 51 -9.81 -14.99 15.74
CA LEU A 51 -10.39 -14.87 17.08
C LEU A 51 -11.64 -15.73 17.28
N ILE A 52 -12.42 -16.01 16.23
CA ILE A 52 -13.61 -16.86 16.30
C ILE A 52 -13.24 -18.34 16.35
N ASN A 53 -12.32 -18.77 15.47
CA ASN A 53 -12.00 -20.19 15.29
C ASN A 53 -11.11 -20.71 16.41
N ASP A 54 -10.00 -20.01 16.69
CA ASP A 54 -8.90 -20.54 17.49
C ASP A 54 -8.66 -19.75 18.77
N LEU A 55 -9.37 -18.62 18.96
CA LEU A 55 -9.07 -17.60 19.98
C LEU A 55 -7.62 -17.09 19.88
N GLU A 56 -7.02 -17.22 18.70
CA GLU A 56 -5.65 -16.82 18.41
C GLU A 56 -5.60 -15.61 17.48
N TYR A 57 -4.49 -14.87 17.55
CA TYR A 57 -4.29 -13.61 16.84
C TYR A 57 -3.03 -13.72 15.98
N ARG A 58 -3.12 -14.51 14.90
CA ARG A 58 -2.02 -14.93 14.02
C ARG A 58 -2.26 -14.58 12.56
N GLN A 59 -1.17 -14.41 11.82
CA GLN A 59 -1.16 -14.26 10.37
C GLN A 59 -1.31 -15.62 9.69
N ILE A 60 -2.53 -16.18 9.67
CA ILE A 60 -2.84 -17.49 9.08
C ILE A 60 -2.50 -17.63 7.59
N TYR A 61 -2.29 -16.50 6.91
CA TYR A 61 -1.86 -16.45 5.50
C TYR A 61 -0.34 -16.56 5.32
N SER A 62 0.45 -16.60 6.39
CA SER A 62 1.90 -16.72 6.35
C SER A 62 2.33 -18.11 6.85
N PRO A 63 3.31 -18.80 6.24
CA PRO A 63 3.67 -20.18 6.61
C PRO A 63 4.04 -20.40 8.09
N GLU A 64 4.72 -19.43 8.72
CA GLU A 64 5.10 -19.50 10.14
C GLU A 64 4.00 -19.03 11.11
N GLU A 65 2.89 -18.53 10.57
CA GLU A 65 1.76 -17.96 11.29
C GLU A 65 2.16 -17.05 12.48
N PRO A 66 3.00 -16.03 12.24
CA PRO A 66 3.47 -15.16 13.30
C PRO A 66 2.30 -14.43 13.96
N PHE A 67 2.43 -14.18 15.26
CA PHE A 67 1.43 -13.40 15.99
C PHE A 67 1.36 -11.97 15.48
N PHE A 68 0.15 -11.45 15.35
CA PHE A 68 -0.03 -10.02 15.15
C PHE A 68 0.29 -9.27 16.44
N THR A 69 1.28 -8.38 16.40
CA THR A 69 1.71 -7.59 17.56
C THR A 69 1.55 -6.09 17.37
N LEU A 70 1.54 -5.61 16.13
CA LEU A 70 1.45 -4.18 15.82
C LEU A 70 0.04 -3.63 16.05
N ARG A 71 -1.00 -4.36 15.62
CA ARG A 71 -2.39 -3.88 15.59
C ARG A 71 -3.17 -4.37 16.80
N PRO A 72 -3.67 -3.46 17.66
CA PRO A 72 -4.55 -3.84 18.76
C PRO A 72 -5.84 -4.54 18.30
N PRO A 73 -6.42 -5.45 19.11
CA PRO A 73 -7.52 -6.33 18.68
C PRO A 73 -8.90 -5.68 18.63
N GLY A 74 -9.06 -4.44 19.07
CA GLY A 74 -10.38 -3.81 19.25
C GLY A 74 -11.20 -3.73 17.96
N MET A 75 -10.57 -3.44 16.82
CA MET A 75 -11.28 -3.43 15.53
C MET A 75 -11.73 -4.82 15.11
N SER A 76 -10.83 -5.81 15.20
CA SER A 76 -11.14 -7.20 14.88
C SER A 76 -12.25 -7.75 15.78
N LEU A 77 -12.28 -7.36 17.06
CA LEU A 77 -13.36 -7.67 17.99
C LEU A 77 -14.71 -7.05 17.57
N LEU A 78 -14.72 -5.81 17.05
CA LEU A 78 -15.94 -5.21 16.50
C LEU A 78 -16.45 -5.94 15.26
N LEU A 79 -15.55 -6.52 14.46
CA LEU A 79 -15.89 -7.22 13.24
C LEU A 79 -16.37 -8.66 13.47
N ILE A 80 -16.26 -9.22 14.69
CA ILE A 80 -16.69 -10.59 15.00
C ILE A 80 -18.14 -10.87 14.57
N PRO A 81 -19.14 -10.02 14.86
CA PRO A 81 -20.52 -10.29 14.43
C PRO A 81 -20.66 -10.40 12.91
N ALA A 82 -19.95 -9.55 12.14
CA ALA A 82 -19.94 -9.64 10.69
C ALA A 82 -19.26 -10.93 10.21
N ALA A 83 -18.11 -11.28 10.81
CA ALA A 83 -17.37 -12.49 10.48
C ALA A 83 -18.09 -13.80 10.88
N LEU A 84 -19.03 -13.76 11.83
CA LEU A 84 -19.91 -14.88 12.16
C LEU A 84 -21.00 -15.10 11.11
N ILE A 85 -21.51 -14.02 10.50
CA ILE A 85 -22.59 -14.08 9.50
C ILE A 85 -22.01 -14.40 8.11
N ALA A 86 -20.96 -13.69 7.71
CA ALA A 86 -20.31 -13.83 6.42
C ALA A 86 -18.78 -13.78 6.64
N PRO A 87 -18.13 -14.95 6.82
CA PRO A 87 -16.68 -15.01 7.02
C PRO A 87 -15.95 -14.35 5.84
N TYR A 88 -14.94 -13.54 6.15
CA TYR A 88 -14.10 -12.85 5.18
C TYR A 88 -14.82 -11.83 4.25
N ASP A 89 -16.12 -11.58 4.44
CA ASP A 89 -16.87 -10.64 3.60
C ASP A 89 -16.54 -9.17 3.94
N VAL A 90 -15.95 -8.48 2.96
CA VAL A 90 -15.51 -7.09 3.07
C VAL A 90 -16.69 -6.13 3.23
N ILE A 91 -17.84 -6.40 2.59
CA ILE A 91 -19.00 -5.53 2.63
C ILE A 91 -19.66 -5.59 4.02
N MET A 92 -19.83 -6.79 4.59
CA MET A 92 -20.38 -6.98 5.94
C MET A 92 -19.50 -6.33 7.02
N ALA A 93 -18.19 -6.44 6.87
CA ALA A 93 -17.26 -5.74 7.76
C ALA A 93 -17.36 -4.20 7.63
N LYS A 94 -17.56 -3.66 6.42
CA LYS A 94 -17.86 -2.22 6.23
C LYS A 94 -19.21 -1.80 6.81
N ILE A 95 -20.25 -2.63 6.71
CA ILE A 95 -21.57 -2.34 7.32
C ILE A 95 -21.44 -2.14 8.83
N THR A 96 -20.60 -2.94 9.50
CA THR A 96 -20.30 -2.73 10.93
C THR A 96 -19.77 -1.32 11.19
N VAL A 97 -18.87 -0.82 10.35
CA VAL A 97 -18.35 0.55 10.47
C VAL A 97 -19.43 1.60 10.22
N VAL A 98 -20.28 1.41 9.20
CA VAL A 98 -21.42 2.30 8.92
C VAL A 98 -22.37 2.40 10.13
N ILE A 99 -22.66 1.28 10.80
CA ILE A 99 -23.47 1.28 12.03
C ILE A 99 -22.80 2.13 13.12
N THR A 100 -21.48 1.98 13.31
CA THR A 100 -20.74 2.82 14.27
C THR A 100 -20.73 4.30 13.87
N ALA A 101 -20.76 4.62 12.58
CA ALA A 101 -20.82 5.98 12.05
C ALA A 101 -22.17 6.65 12.36
N VAL A 102 -23.27 5.93 12.15
CA VAL A 102 -24.61 6.41 12.53
C VAL A 102 -24.67 6.65 14.04
N PHE A 103 -24.14 5.73 14.84
CA PHE A 103 -24.07 5.89 16.29
C PHE A 103 -23.19 7.09 16.70
N MET A 104 -22.08 7.32 15.99
CA MET A 104 -21.19 8.48 16.18
C MET A 104 -21.92 9.81 15.97
N LEU A 105 -22.74 9.93 14.91
CA LEU A 105 -23.54 11.13 14.66
C LEU A 105 -24.63 11.35 15.73
N VAL A 106 -25.29 10.27 16.18
CA VAL A 106 -26.28 10.33 17.28
C VAL A 106 -25.62 10.82 18.57
N LEU A 107 -24.45 10.28 18.92
CA LEU A 107 -23.70 10.70 20.10
C LEU A 107 -23.20 12.14 19.99
N PHE A 108 -22.75 12.55 18.80
CA PHE A 108 -22.29 13.93 18.56
C PHE A 108 -23.43 14.94 18.78
N TYR A 109 -24.59 14.71 18.17
CA TYR A 109 -25.77 15.54 18.37
C TYR A 109 -26.22 15.54 19.84
N GLY A 110 -26.32 14.36 20.46
CA GLY A 110 -26.73 14.20 21.84
C GLY A 110 -25.79 14.89 22.85
N LEU A 111 -24.48 14.85 22.60
CA LEU A 111 -23.48 15.54 23.43
C LEU A 111 -23.68 17.06 23.37
N MET A 112 -23.86 17.63 22.18
CA MET A 112 -24.07 19.07 22.03
C MET A 112 -25.35 19.56 22.72
N CYS A 113 -26.47 18.83 22.56
CA CYS A 113 -27.72 19.16 23.25
C CYS A 113 -27.52 19.16 24.77
N ARG A 114 -26.84 18.13 25.30
CA ARG A 114 -26.56 17.99 26.73
C ARG A 114 -25.67 19.11 27.28
N LEU A 115 -24.71 19.60 26.49
CA LEU A 115 -23.85 20.72 26.88
C LEU A 115 -24.62 22.06 26.91
N GLU A 116 -25.62 22.25 26.05
CA GLU A 116 -26.39 23.50 25.95
C GLU A 116 -27.47 23.64 27.02
N ASP A 117 -28.19 22.57 27.36
CA ASP A 117 -29.28 22.58 28.37
C ASP A 117 -28.81 23.11 29.75
N SER A 118 -27.49 23.19 29.95
CA SER A 118 -26.84 23.70 31.16
C SER A 118 -26.56 25.20 31.24
N ILE A 119 -26.80 25.96 30.17
CA ILE A 119 -26.48 27.41 30.12
C ILE A 119 -27.63 28.25 30.71
N SER A 120 -28.84 27.72 30.85
CA SER A 120 -30.06 28.50 31.11
C SER A 120 -30.72 28.23 32.47
N ASP A 121 -29.94 28.00 33.54
CA ASP A 121 -30.45 28.02 34.92
C ASP A 121 -30.59 29.44 35.52
N SER A 122 -30.26 30.49 34.75
CA SER A 122 -30.57 31.89 35.13
C SER A 122 -31.63 32.50 34.22
N ASP A 123 -32.87 32.48 34.71
CA ASP A 123 -33.95 33.48 34.50
C ASP A 123 -34.77 33.58 33.20
N LEU A 124 -34.75 32.63 32.27
CA LEU A 124 -35.77 32.61 31.20
C LEU A 124 -36.43 31.24 31.06
N LYS A 125 -37.71 31.21 31.48
CA LYS A 125 -38.73 30.15 31.34
C LYS A 125 -38.38 29.10 30.27
N GLN A 126 -38.49 27.83 30.66
CA GLN A 126 -38.43 26.57 29.90
C GLN A 126 -39.29 26.55 28.60
N GLY A 127 -39.05 27.47 27.67
CA GLY A 127 -39.51 27.36 26.30
C GLY A 127 -38.58 26.41 25.57
N LYS A 128 -38.98 25.15 25.42
CA LYS A 128 -38.29 24.10 24.65
C LYS A 128 -37.75 24.67 23.33
N ARG A 129 -36.43 24.89 23.26
CA ARG A 129 -35.75 25.58 22.16
C ARG A 129 -35.55 24.63 20.98
N PHE A 130 -35.59 25.21 19.79
CA PHE A 130 -35.25 24.51 18.57
C PHE A 130 -33.72 24.53 18.41
N HIS A 131 -33.08 23.35 18.47
CA HIS A 131 -31.62 23.17 18.42
C HIS A 131 -31.04 23.32 16.98
N TRP A 132 -31.31 24.45 16.32
CA TRP A 132 -30.85 24.73 14.94
C TRP A 132 -29.31 24.69 14.81
N PRO A 133 -28.50 25.27 15.73
CA PRO A 133 -27.04 25.23 15.63
C PRO A 133 -26.46 23.82 15.69
N GLN A 134 -27.02 22.95 16.56
CA GLN A 134 -26.59 21.57 16.71
C GLN A 134 -26.95 20.74 15.48
N LEU A 135 -28.13 20.95 14.92
CA LEU A 135 -28.54 20.31 13.67
C LEU A 135 -27.62 20.72 12.51
N LEU A 136 -27.30 22.01 12.39
CA LEU A 136 -26.38 22.52 11.35
C LEU A 136 -24.98 21.91 11.49
N LEU A 137 -24.41 21.87 12.69
CA LEU A 137 -23.09 21.25 12.92
C LEU A 137 -23.13 19.74 12.66
N THR A 138 -24.22 19.06 13.01
CA THR A 138 -24.38 17.63 12.73
C THR A 138 -24.48 17.37 11.23
N LEU A 139 -25.21 18.22 10.50
CA LEU A 139 -25.27 18.18 9.04
C LEU A 139 -23.89 18.41 8.42
N LEU A 140 -23.13 19.41 8.89
CA LEU A 140 -21.77 19.70 8.41
C LEU A 140 -20.77 18.56 8.67
N ILE A 141 -20.89 17.84 9.79
CA ILE A 141 -20.09 16.63 10.04
C ILE A 141 -20.55 15.50 9.12
N ALA A 142 -21.85 15.30 8.96
CA ALA A 142 -22.41 14.24 8.13
C ALA A 142 -22.07 14.43 6.64
N SER A 143 -22.00 15.67 6.15
CA SER A 143 -21.55 15.99 4.79
C SER A 143 -20.03 16.09 4.65
N ASN A 144 -19.25 15.88 5.71
CA ASN A 144 -17.80 15.99 5.58
C ASN A 144 -17.25 14.78 4.80
N PRO A 145 -16.54 14.97 3.66
CA PRO A 145 -16.06 13.86 2.83
C PRO A 145 -15.07 12.93 3.53
N TYR A 146 -14.34 13.42 4.54
CA TYR A 146 -13.53 12.53 5.38
C TYR A 146 -14.42 11.60 6.22
N ILE A 147 -15.53 12.09 6.74
CA ILE A 147 -16.45 11.27 7.54
C ILE A 147 -17.13 10.23 6.64
N LEU A 148 -17.61 10.60 5.45
CA LEU A 148 -18.18 9.63 4.51
C LEU A 148 -17.14 8.57 4.10
N LEU A 149 -15.92 8.99 3.76
CA LEU A 149 -14.83 8.09 3.40
C LEU A 149 -14.54 7.10 4.53
N TYR A 150 -14.19 7.58 5.71
CA TYR A 150 -13.79 6.71 6.82
C TYR A 150 -14.95 5.88 7.40
N SER A 151 -16.20 6.27 7.16
CA SER A 151 -17.39 5.47 7.55
C SER A 151 -17.61 4.25 6.65
N THR A 152 -16.94 4.20 5.50
CA THR A 152 -17.08 3.15 4.49
C THR A 152 -15.77 2.40 4.23
N LEU A 153 -14.77 2.63 5.09
CA LEU A 153 -13.50 1.91 5.14
C LEU A 153 -13.45 1.05 6.40
N MET A 154 -12.80 -0.12 6.33
CA MET A 154 -12.59 -1.00 7.49
C MET A 154 -11.42 -0.52 8.35
N MET A 155 -11.57 0.68 8.90
CA MET A 155 -10.56 1.32 9.74
C MET A 155 -11.13 1.71 11.10
N THR A 156 -10.24 2.08 12.02
CA THR A 156 -10.59 2.26 13.43
C THR A 156 -11.02 3.70 13.77
N GLU A 157 -10.87 4.65 12.86
CA GLU A 157 -11.15 6.08 13.10
C GLU A 157 -12.58 6.30 13.57
N VAL A 158 -13.59 5.85 12.81
CA VAL A 158 -14.99 6.11 13.13
C VAL A 158 -15.46 5.37 14.40
N PRO A 159 -15.15 4.07 14.59
CA PRO A 159 -15.44 3.40 15.86
C PRO A 159 -14.76 4.06 17.07
N PHE A 160 -13.53 4.55 16.90
CA PHE A 160 -12.79 5.26 17.95
C PHE A 160 -13.44 6.61 18.29
N ILE A 161 -13.92 7.35 17.28
CA ILE A 161 -14.69 8.58 17.48
C ILE A 161 -15.97 8.31 18.24
N ALA A 162 -16.73 7.28 17.84
CA ALA A 162 -17.97 6.89 18.52
C ALA A 162 -17.71 6.61 20.01
N CYS A 163 -16.67 5.83 20.34
CA CYS A 163 -16.30 5.53 21.72
C CYS A 163 -15.85 6.79 22.49
N THR A 164 -15.07 7.67 21.85
CA THR A 164 -14.62 8.95 22.44
C THR A 164 -15.82 9.84 22.78
N LEU A 165 -16.76 9.99 21.86
CA LEU A 165 -17.98 10.76 22.09
C LEU A 165 -18.88 10.12 23.15
N ALA A 166 -18.95 8.79 23.21
CA ALA A 166 -19.69 8.08 24.26
C ALA A 166 -19.13 8.38 25.65
N VAL A 167 -17.80 8.36 25.80
CA VAL A 167 -17.10 8.74 27.04
C VAL A 167 -17.43 10.19 27.42
N LEU A 168 -17.31 11.13 26.49
CA LEU A 168 -17.64 12.54 26.75
C LEU A 168 -19.13 12.74 27.07
N TYR A 169 -20.02 12.02 26.41
CA TYR A 169 -21.46 12.06 26.66
C TYR A 169 -21.82 11.61 28.07
N LEU A 170 -21.17 10.56 28.58
CA LEU A 170 -21.34 10.11 29.97
C LEU A 170 -20.81 11.14 30.97
N ILE A 171 -19.67 11.77 30.69
CA ILE A 171 -19.03 12.78 31.55
C ILE A 171 -19.81 14.10 31.59
N ALA A 172 -20.50 14.45 30.49
CA ALA A 172 -21.30 15.67 30.41
C ALA A 172 -22.55 15.67 31.32
N ARG A 173 -22.82 14.58 32.06
CA ARG A 173 -23.88 14.52 33.08
C ARG A 173 -23.54 15.38 34.29
N ASP A 174 -24.52 16.16 34.74
CA ASP A 174 -24.38 17.14 35.82
C ASP A 174 -24.42 16.55 37.24
N SER A 175 -24.37 15.23 37.37
CA SER A 175 -24.47 14.57 38.68
C SER A 175 -23.10 14.48 39.34
N GLU A 176 -22.94 15.14 40.50
CA GLU A 176 -21.75 14.97 41.35
C GLU A 176 -21.62 13.53 41.87
N THR A 177 -22.71 12.77 41.90
CA THR A 177 -22.72 11.36 42.29
C THR A 177 -22.53 10.44 41.07
N ILE A 178 -21.54 9.54 41.18
CA ILE A 178 -21.24 8.56 40.14
C ILE A 178 -22.05 7.29 40.41
N SER A 179 -22.93 6.93 39.47
CA SER A 179 -23.66 5.66 39.56
C SER A 179 -22.76 4.46 39.22
N LYS A 180 -23.00 3.30 39.85
CA LYS A 180 -22.26 2.06 39.56
C LYS A 180 -22.35 1.67 38.08
N GLN A 181 -23.53 1.83 37.47
CA GLN A 181 -23.75 1.57 36.04
C GLN A 181 -22.90 2.46 35.14
N GLN A 182 -22.83 3.77 35.45
CA GLN A 182 -22.00 4.70 34.71
C GLN A 182 -20.50 4.38 34.84
N LEU A 183 -20.05 4.02 36.04
CA LEU A 183 -18.66 3.63 36.27
C LEU A 183 -18.31 2.34 35.50
N PHE A 184 -19.20 1.35 35.49
CA PHE A 184 -19.02 0.12 34.71
C PHE A 184 -18.89 0.42 33.21
N LEU A 185 -19.85 1.16 32.65
CA LEU A 185 -19.84 1.52 31.24
C LEU A 185 -18.59 2.35 30.86
N MET A 186 -18.21 3.30 31.72
CA MET A 186 -16.98 4.09 31.55
C MET A 186 -15.74 3.19 31.54
N THR A 187 -15.69 2.19 32.42
CA THR A 187 -14.58 1.23 32.50
C THR A 187 -14.48 0.40 31.22
N CYS A 188 -15.60 -0.15 30.74
CA CYS A 188 -15.62 -0.91 29.48
C CYS A 188 -15.14 -0.06 28.30
N LEU A 189 -15.65 1.16 28.15
CA LEU A 189 -15.26 2.08 27.06
C LEU A 189 -13.78 2.47 27.15
N LEU A 190 -13.27 2.76 28.35
CA LEU A 190 -11.87 3.14 28.53
C LEU A 190 -10.89 1.99 28.30
N ILE A 191 -11.25 0.75 28.65
CA ILE A 191 -10.47 -0.43 28.29
C ILE A 191 -10.42 -0.58 26.77
N PHE A 192 -11.56 -0.35 26.11
CA PHE A 192 -11.68 -0.60 24.68
C PHE A 192 -10.95 0.42 23.80
N LEU A 193 -10.85 1.68 24.24
CA LEU A 193 -10.25 2.77 23.45
C LEU A 193 -8.79 2.51 23.02
N PRO A 194 -7.84 2.20 23.92
CA PRO A 194 -6.48 1.82 23.53
C PRO A 194 -6.41 0.56 22.65
N LEU A 195 -7.39 -0.34 22.79
CA LEU A 195 -7.50 -1.54 21.98
C LEU A 195 -8.06 -1.26 20.58
N LEU A 196 -8.77 -0.16 20.35
CA LEU A 196 -9.10 0.30 19.00
C LEU A 196 -7.93 1.05 18.37
N ARG A 197 -7.32 1.95 19.15
CA ARG A 197 -6.16 2.75 18.73
C ARG A 197 -5.29 3.05 19.93
N THR A 198 -4.00 2.83 19.83
CA THR A 198 -3.03 3.13 20.90
C THR A 198 -3.08 4.59 21.37
N ILE A 199 -3.41 5.53 20.47
CA ILE A 199 -3.60 6.95 20.82
C ILE A 199 -4.76 7.18 21.81
N GLY A 200 -5.67 6.22 21.99
CA GLY A 200 -6.71 6.23 23.02
C GLY A 200 -6.19 6.41 24.45
N ILE A 201 -4.90 6.08 24.68
CA ILE A 201 -4.22 6.37 25.95
C ILE A 201 -4.26 7.87 26.28
N SER A 202 -4.29 8.78 25.30
CA SER A 202 -4.39 10.22 25.58
C SER A 202 -5.72 10.59 26.28
N LEU A 203 -6.83 9.93 25.93
CA LEU A 203 -8.12 10.16 26.59
C LEU A 203 -8.15 9.52 27.98
N VAL A 204 -7.55 8.34 28.13
CA VAL A 204 -7.39 7.66 29.43
C VAL A 204 -6.61 8.55 30.41
N LEU A 205 -5.48 9.10 29.96
CA LEU A 205 -4.66 10.03 30.75
C LEU A 205 -5.39 11.35 31.03
N ALA A 206 -6.14 11.89 30.05
CA ALA A 206 -6.95 13.10 30.25
C ALA A 206 -8.00 12.93 31.36
N ILE A 207 -8.67 11.77 31.41
CA ILE A 207 -9.61 11.43 32.48
C ILE A 207 -8.89 11.21 33.81
N GLY A 208 -7.70 10.60 33.79
CA GLY A 208 -6.85 10.48 34.99
C GLY A 208 -6.52 11.84 35.60
N LEU A 209 -5.98 12.78 34.79
CA LEU A 209 -5.65 14.15 35.23
C LEU A 209 -6.88 14.89 35.76
N TRP A 210 -8.01 14.79 35.06
CA TRP A 210 -9.27 15.40 35.49
C TRP A 210 -9.82 14.82 36.80
N SER A 211 -9.64 13.51 37.00
CA SER A 211 -10.07 12.81 38.21
C SER A 211 -9.18 13.16 39.39
N ILE A 212 -7.85 13.22 39.21
CA ILE A 212 -6.90 13.60 40.26
C ILE A 212 -7.14 15.04 40.73
N THR A 213 -7.35 15.96 39.79
CA THR A 213 -7.58 17.39 40.09
C THR A 213 -8.92 17.66 40.78
N SER A 214 -9.87 16.72 40.77
CA SER A 214 -11.18 16.86 41.42
C SER A 214 -11.48 15.68 42.32
N ARG A 215 -11.27 15.83 43.65
CA ARG A 215 -11.45 14.75 44.64
C ARG A 215 -12.79 14.02 44.57
N LYS A 216 -13.87 14.71 44.18
CA LYS A 216 -15.22 14.11 44.01
C LYS A 216 -15.27 13.06 42.88
N ARG A 217 -14.26 12.99 42.02
CA ARG A 217 -14.24 12.18 40.78
C ARG A 217 -13.21 11.05 40.80
N TRP A 218 -12.56 10.81 41.94
CA TRP A 218 -11.61 9.71 42.14
C TRP A 218 -12.13 8.32 41.74
N PRO A 219 -13.44 7.98 41.83
CA PRO A 219 -13.90 6.67 41.37
C PRO A 219 -13.56 6.36 39.90
N TYR A 220 -13.44 7.36 39.03
CA TYR A 220 -13.02 7.14 37.64
C TYR A 220 -11.56 6.67 37.49
N LEU A 221 -10.73 6.80 38.54
CA LEU A 221 -9.37 6.25 38.54
C LEU A 221 -9.37 4.72 38.47
N ILE A 222 -10.46 4.06 38.90
CA ILE A 222 -10.65 2.62 38.70
C ILE A 222 -10.67 2.31 37.19
N SER A 223 -11.46 3.06 36.42
CA SER A 223 -11.53 2.89 34.97
C SER A 223 -10.19 3.17 34.28
N VAL A 224 -9.46 4.19 34.74
CA VAL A 224 -8.12 4.52 34.24
C VAL A 224 -7.14 3.39 34.54
N PHE A 225 -7.12 2.89 35.77
CA PHE A 225 -6.25 1.78 36.18
C PHE A 225 -6.54 0.52 35.36
N CYS A 226 -7.80 0.12 35.22
CA CYS A 226 -8.18 -1.05 34.43
C CYS A 226 -7.75 -0.91 32.97
N SER A 227 -7.95 0.26 32.35
CA SER A 227 -7.53 0.52 30.98
C SER A 227 -6.01 0.43 30.80
N LEU A 228 -5.23 1.04 31.71
CA LEU A 228 -3.77 0.97 31.69
C LEU A 228 -3.27 -0.46 31.97
N ALA A 229 -3.91 -1.22 32.85
CA ALA A 229 -3.57 -2.60 33.14
C ALA A 229 -3.77 -3.51 31.92
N VAL A 230 -4.90 -3.39 31.21
CA VAL A 230 -5.16 -4.16 29.98
C VAL A 230 -4.19 -3.75 28.86
N THR A 231 -3.95 -2.46 28.69
CA THR A 231 -2.98 -1.95 27.71
C THR A 231 -1.56 -2.44 28.02
N GLY A 232 -1.18 -2.42 29.31
CA GLY A 232 0.10 -2.95 29.78
C GLY A 232 0.23 -4.45 29.53
N ALA A 233 -0.82 -5.24 29.80
CA ALA A 233 -0.85 -6.67 29.51
C ALA A 233 -0.68 -6.95 28.00
N TRP A 234 -1.33 -6.17 27.13
CA TRP A 234 -1.14 -6.25 25.69
C TRP A 234 0.30 -5.95 25.27
N MET A 235 0.90 -4.89 25.83
CA MET A 235 2.30 -4.52 25.56
C MET A 235 3.28 -5.59 26.05
N LEU A 236 3.06 -6.17 27.24
CA LEU A 236 3.86 -7.26 27.78
C LEU A 236 3.79 -8.51 26.89
N ARG A 237 2.57 -8.87 26.44
CA ARG A 237 2.35 -9.97 25.49
C ARG A 237 3.12 -9.76 24.18
N ASN A 238 3.17 -8.53 23.66
CA ASN A 238 3.91 -8.21 22.44
C ASN A 238 5.43 -8.20 22.63
N SER A 239 5.90 -7.73 23.79
CA SER A 239 7.33 -7.73 24.15
C SER A 239 7.88 -9.15 24.31
N ALA A 240 7.09 -10.06 24.90
CA ALA A 240 7.48 -11.46 25.08
C ALA A 240 7.67 -12.20 23.74
N ARG A 241 7.13 -11.67 22.63
CA ARG A 241 7.18 -12.26 21.28
C ARG A 241 8.26 -11.66 20.39
N GLN A 242 9.23 -10.91 20.94
CA GLN A 242 10.38 -10.30 20.23
C GLN A 242 10.03 -9.48 18.97
N SER A 243 8.83 -8.91 18.93
CA SER A 243 8.36 -8.15 17.77
C SER A 243 8.86 -6.71 17.77
N VAL A 244 8.82 -6.06 16.60
CA VAL A 244 9.17 -4.64 16.44
C VAL A 244 8.28 -3.79 17.35
N SER A 245 8.89 -3.13 18.32
CA SER A 245 8.21 -2.21 19.23
C SER A 245 8.15 -0.80 18.64
N TYR A 246 7.07 -0.07 18.90
CA TYR A 246 6.96 1.36 18.62
C TYR A 246 8.13 2.19 19.19
N SER A 247 8.69 1.78 20.33
CA SER A 247 9.82 2.47 20.97
C SER A 247 11.15 2.28 20.26
N SER A 248 11.36 1.16 19.55
CA SER A 248 12.64 0.92 18.86
C SER A 248 12.81 1.85 17.66
N VAL A 249 11.73 2.19 16.96
CA VAL A 249 11.72 3.15 15.84
C VAL A 249 12.13 4.54 16.31
N LEU A 250 11.61 4.98 17.45
CA LEU A 250 11.98 6.28 18.04
C LEU A 250 13.43 6.32 18.49
N MET A 251 13.92 5.24 19.07
CA MET A 251 15.31 5.12 19.49
C MET A 251 16.26 5.16 18.28
N ASP A 252 15.89 4.51 17.18
CA ASP A 252 16.65 4.53 15.93
C ASP A 252 16.69 5.93 15.29
N GLU A 253 15.56 6.63 15.24
CA GLU A 253 15.51 8.01 14.75
C GLU A 253 16.34 8.95 15.64
N PHE A 254 16.24 8.79 16.96
CA PHE A 254 17.04 9.57 17.91
C PHE A 254 18.54 9.36 17.68
N LYS A 255 18.98 8.11 17.47
CA LYS A 255 20.38 7.79 17.15
C LYS A 255 20.84 8.43 15.83
N LYS A 256 19.96 8.54 14.83
CA LYS A 256 20.28 9.06 13.50
C LYS A 256 20.36 10.59 13.44
N VAL A 257 19.44 11.30 14.08
CA VAL A 257 19.28 12.76 13.90
C VAL A 257 19.71 13.57 15.14
N GLY A 258 19.93 12.91 16.28
CA GLY A 258 20.29 13.55 17.54
C GLY A 258 19.18 14.42 18.16
N VAL A 259 19.50 15.08 19.28
CA VAL A 259 18.51 15.83 20.09
C VAL A 259 17.92 17.02 19.33
N LEU A 260 18.76 17.86 18.73
CA LEU A 260 18.30 19.05 17.98
C LEU A 260 17.43 18.65 16.78
N GLY A 261 17.85 17.64 16.02
CA GLY A 261 17.10 17.12 14.90
C GLY A 261 15.77 16.49 15.29
N MET A 262 15.72 15.83 16.46
CA MET A 262 14.47 15.32 17.03
C MET A 262 13.51 16.46 17.38
N MET A 263 13.99 17.53 18.03
CA MET A 263 13.14 18.69 18.36
C MET A 263 12.56 19.37 17.12
N VAL A 264 13.39 19.58 16.08
CA VAL A 264 12.91 20.10 14.79
C VAL A 264 11.88 19.16 14.17
N SER A 265 12.12 17.84 14.21
CA SER A 265 11.17 16.84 13.72
C SER A 265 9.85 16.86 14.49
N MET A 266 9.88 17.04 15.81
CA MET A 266 8.68 17.17 16.66
C MET A 266 7.86 18.40 16.28
N VAL A 267 8.49 19.56 16.09
CA VAL A 267 7.81 20.78 15.66
C VAL A 267 7.19 20.59 14.28
N ASN A 268 7.94 20.03 13.33
CA ASN A 268 7.44 19.77 11.98
C ASN A 268 6.22 18.83 11.99
N ARG A 269 6.24 17.77 12.80
CA ARG A 269 5.09 16.87 12.97
C ARG A 269 3.86 17.58 13.52
N VAL A 270 4.04 18.43 14.52
CA VAL A 270 2.92 19.23 15.07
C VAL A 270 2.32 20.13 14.00
N LEU A 271 3.15 20.81 13.20
CA LEU A 271 2.69 21.66 12.11
C LEU A 271 1.95 20.86 11.04
N THR A 272 2.50 19.74 10.58
CA THR A 272 1.83 18.85 9.60
C THR A 272 0.50 18.32 10.13
N HIS A 273 0.44 17.89 11.40
CA HIS A 273 -0.81 17.42 11.99
C HIS A 273 -1.83 18.56 12.19
N PHE A 274 -1.37 19.77 12.51
CA PHE A 274 -2.21 20.95 12.58
C PHE A 274 -2.80 21.32 11.22
N GLU A 275 -1.98 21.33 10.16
CA GLU A 275 -2.43 21.53 8.78
C GLU A 275 -3.45 20.45 8.37
N GLY A 276 -3.15 19.18 8.67
CA GLY A 276 -4.06 18.06 8.43
C GLY A 276 -5.37 18.15 9.22
N LEU A 277 -5.39 18.80 10.39
CA LEU A 277 -6.62 19.11 11.14
C LEU A 277 -7.39 20.26 10.46
N CYS A 278 -6.70 21.28 9.96
CA CYS A 278 -7.33 22.38 9.21
C CYS A 278 -8.00 21.89 7.92
N GLN A 279 -7.34 21.01 7.16
CA GLN A 279 -7.92 20.38 5.96
C GLN A 279 -9.18 19.59 6.25
N LYS A 280 -9.30 19.06 7.46
CA LYS A 280 -10.44 18.28 7.91
C LYS A 280 -11.61 19.16 8.37
N ILE A 281 -11.33 20.36 8.87
CA ILE A 281 -12.32 21.41 9.12
C ILE A 281 -12.80 22.01 7.81
N PHE A 282 -11.89 22.25 6.86
CA PHE A 282 -12.15 22.78 5.52
C PHE A 282 -11.67 21.80 4.43
N PRO A 283 -12.47 20.76 4.13
CA PRO A 283 -12.16 19.83 3.05
C PRO A 283 -11.99 20.57 1.73
N GLY A 284 -10.85 20.34 1.06
CA GLY A 284 -10.51 20.98 -0.21
C GLY A 284 -9.86 22.35 -0.06
N MET A 285 -9.39 22.76 1.13
CA MET A 285 -8.58 23.98 1.24
C MET A 285 -7.31 23.89 0.35
N PRO A 286 -6.84 25.01 -0.23
CA PRO A 286 -5.61 25.04 -1.03
C PRO A 286 -4.38 24.52 -0.28
N GLY A 287 -3.46 23.87 -0.99
CA GLY A 287 -2.23 23.31 -0.42
C GLY A 287 -2.12 21.81 -0.71
N GLU A 288 -1.97 21.01 0.35
CA GLU A 288 -1.83 19.56 0.23
C GLU A 288 -3.12 18.88 -0.31
N LEU A 289 -2.96 17.88 -1.19
CA LEU A 289 -4.07 17.14 -1.78
C LEU A 289 -4.80 16.29 -0.72
N PRO A 290 -6.15 16.31 -0.68
CA PRO A 290 -6.91 15.60 0.34
C PRO A 290 -6.86 14.08 0.15
N GLU A 291 -6.90 13.31 1.24
CA GLU A 291 -6.79 11.84 1.20
C GLU A 291 -7.89 11.17 0.34
N TYR A 292 -9.09 11.76 0.28
CA TYR A 292 -10.21 11.23 -0.50
C TYR A 292 -10.02 11.34 -2.01
N GLU A 293 -9.05 12.13 -2.50
CA GLU A 293 -8.71 12.20 -3.93
C GLU A 293 -8.39 10.85 -4.54
N ARG A 294 -7.80 9.97 -3.73
CA ARG A 294 -7.38 8.62 -4.10
C ARG A 294 -8.52 7.74 -4.62
N VAL A 295 -9.77 8.13 -4.37
CA VAL A 295 -10.99 7.38 -4.67
C VAL A 295 -12.03 8.25 -5.39
N VAL A 296 -11.59 9.31 -6.07
CA VAL A 296 -12.40 10.12 -7.00
C VAL A 296 -11.80 9.99 -8.41
N LEU A 297 -12.64 10.03 -9.44
CA LEU A 297 -12.20 9.93 -10.86
C LEU A 297 -11.74 11.27 -11.43
N ASN A 298 -12.48 12.35 -11.14
CA ASN A 298 -12.26 13.69 -11.68
C ASN A 298 -11.66 14.63 -10.62
N ASP A 299 -11.26 15.82 -11.05
CA ASP A 299 -10.71 16.87 -10.18
C ASP A 299 -11.47 17.05 -8.88
N ASN A 300 -10.73 17.27 -7.80
CA ASN A 300 -11.29 17.71 -6.53
C ASN A 300 -11.69 19.18 -6.62
N PHE A 301 -12.80 19.53 -5.98
CA PHE A 301 -13.13 20.92 -5.79
C PHE A 301 -12.18 21.53 -4.75
N VAL A 302 -11.33 22.46 -5.19
CA VAL A 302 -10.48 23.26 -4.30
C VAL A 302 -11.21 24.54 -3.92
N LEU A 303 -11.26 24.83 -2.62
CA LEU A 303 -11.85 26.05 -2.09
C LEU A 303 -11.03 27.28 -2.54
N PRO A 304 -11.67 28.39 -2.94
CA PRO A 304 -10.98 29.54 -3.50
C PRO A 304 -10.26 30.38 -2.45
N GLY A 305 -8.99 30.74 -2.67
CA GLY A 305 -8.27 31.71 -1.84
C GLY A 305 -6.86 31.26 -1.48
N SER A 306 -6.23 31.95 -0.52
CA SER A 306 -4.93 31.55 0.01
C SER A 306 -5.09 30.55 1.15
N GLN A 307 -4.22 29.53 1.20
CA GLN A 307 -4.11 28.58 2.30
C GLN A 307 -4.05 29.26 3.68
N LEU A 308 -3.33 30.39 3.77
CA LEU A 308 -3.17 31.15 5.02
C LEU A 308 -4.51 31.57 5.63
N ILE A 309 -5.50 31.92 4.81
CA ILE A 309 -6.82 32.35 5.27
C ILE A 309 -7.51 31.20 6.00
N TYR A 310 -7.49 29.99 5.42
CA TYR A 310 -8.09 28.80 6.03
C TYR A 310 -7.38 28.39 7.32
N LEU A 311 -6.05 28.52 7.38
CA LEU A 311 -5.28 28.28 8.60
C LEU A 311 -5.68 29.25 9.72
N LEU A 312 -5.80 30.55 9.41
CA LEU A 312 -6.22 31.58 10.37
C LEU A 312 -7.65 31.37 10.85
N VAL A 313 -8.59 31.06 9.94
CA VAL A 313 -9.98 30.78 10.30
C VAL A 313 -10.08 29.50 11.15
N SER A 314 -9.31 28.46 10.82
CA SER A 314 -9.24 27.22 11.62
C SER A 314 -8.72 27.50 13.03
N LEU A 315 -7.67 28.32 13.15
CA LEU A 315 -7.14 28.74 14.45
C LEU A 315 -8.19 29.49 15.29
N ILE A 316 -9.00 30.34 14.67
CA ILE A 316 -10.12 31.03 15.34
C ILE A 316 -11.17 30.01 15.80
N ILE A 317 -11.60 29.09 14.95
CA ILE A 317 -12.58 28.04 15.30
C ILE A 317 -12.08 27.20 16.48
N ILE A 318 -10.82 26.75 16.43
CA ILE A 318 -10.18 25.98 17.50
C ILE A 318 -10.12 26.81 18.79
N SER A 319 -9.73 28.08 18.71
CA SER A 319 -9.66 28.98 19.88
C SER A 319 -11.02 29.18 20.55
N VAL A 320 -12.08 29.34 19.75
CA VAL A 320 -13.46 29.46 20.26
C VAL A 320 -13.92 28.14 20.88
N ALA A 321 -13.62 27.00 20.25
CA ALA A 321 -13.93 25.68 20.80
C ALA A 321 -13.21 25.44 22.13
N VAL A 322 -11.91 25.76 22.22
CA VAL A 322 -11.12 25.70 23.46
C VAL A 322 -11.71 26.61 24.53
N TYR A 323 -12.12 27.84 24.17
CA TYR A 323 -12.83 28.71 25.11
C TYR A 323 -14.14 28.10 25.61
N GLY A 324 -14.89 27.42 24.75
CA GLY A 324 -16.06 26.61 25.12
C GLY A 324 -15.74 25.48 26.10
N MET A 325 -14.63 24.75 25.87
CA MET A 325 -14.12 23.73 26.79
C MET A 325 -13.77 24.32 28.16
N LEU A 326 -13.11 25.48 28.20
CA LEU A 326 -12.80 26.19 29.44
C LEU A 326 -14.06 26.63 30.20
N LYS A 327 -15.11 27.06 29.47
CA LYS A 327 -16.39 27.43 30.09
C LYS A 327 -17.18 26.24 30.62
N LYS A 328 -17.03 25.08 30.00
CA LYS A 328 -17.64 23.82 30.42
C LYS A 328 -16.65 22.90 31.12
N TRP A 329 -15.70 23.47 31.87
CA TRP A 329 -14.60 22.74 32.52
C TRP A 329 -15.07 21.54 33.34
N SER A 330 -16.12 21.70 34.14
CA SER A 330 -16.68 20.65 34.99
C SER A 330 -17.50 19.59 34.25
N ARG A 331 -17.96 19.85 33.02
CA ARG A 331 -18.83 18.97 32.21
C ARG A 331 -18.10 18.41 30.99
N GLY A 332 -16.92 17.84 31.23
CA GLY A 332 -16.09 17.22 30.19
C GLY A 332 -15.19 18.19 29.41
N GLY A 333 -15.32 19.51 29.60
CA GLY A 333 -14.45 20.49 28.94
C GLY A 333 -12.98 20.34 29.33
N ALA A 334 -12.70 20.08 30.62
CA ALA A 334 -11.33 19.79 31.08
C ALA A 334 -10.74 18.52 30.43
N VAL A 335 -11.55 17.45 30.35
CA VAL A 335 -11.13 16.18 29.71
C VAL A 335 -10.83 16.41 28.23
N SER A 336 -11.70 17.12 27.51
CA SER A 336 -11.52 17.42 26.09
C SER A 336 -10.29 18.30 25.84
N PHE A 337 -10.02 19.27 26.71
CA PHE A 337 -8.82 20.11 26.65
C PHE A 337 -7.53 19.31 26.87
N TYR A 338 -7.48 18.49 27.92
CA TYR A 338 -6.33 17.62 28.17
C TYR A 338 -6.15 16.58 27.07
N TYR A 339 -7.24 16.02 26.54
CA TYR A 339 -7.21 15.09 25.42
C TYR A 339 -6.60 15.73 24.17
N LEU A 340 -6.97 16.97 23.84
CA LEU A 340 -6.38 17.73 22.74
C LEU A 340 -4.86 17.91 22.93
N LEU A 341 -4.44 18.40 24.10
CA LEU A 341 -3.03 18.63 24.41
C LEU A 341 -2.20 17.35 24.37
N LEU A 342 -2.68 16.28 25.02
CA LEU A 342 -1.99 15.00 25.09
C LEU A 342 -1.92 14.33 23.72
N THR A 343 -2.95 14.47 22.88
CA THR A 343 -2.94 13.94 21.51
C THR A 343 -1.86 14.63 20.68
N PHE A 344 -1.79 15.96 20.67
CA PHE A 344 -0.73 16.68 19.95
C PHE A 344 0.66 16.41 20.52
N PHE A 345 0.79 16.24 21.85
CA PHE A 345 2.04 15.83 22.47
C PHE A 345 2.51 14.46 21.97
N ILE A 346 1.63 13.45 21.99
CA ILE A 346 1.96 12.11 21.47
C ILE A 346 2.31 12.18 19.97
N LEU A 347 1.53 12.89 19.17
CA LEU A 347 1.77 13.05 17.73
C LEU A 347 3.08 13.80 17.41
N SER A 348 3.54 14.68 18.30
CA SER A 348 4.86 15.32 18.15
C SER A 348 5.98 14.28 18.26
N VAL A 349 5.84 13.32 19.17
CA VAL A 349 6.84 12.26 19.39
C VAL A 349 6.70 11.14 18.35
N TRP A 350 5.50 10.90 17.83
CA TRP A 350 5.21 9.80 16.91
C TRP A 350 5.91 9.94 15.55
N PRO A 351 6.59 8.90 15.03
CA PRO A 351 7.44 9.04 13.85
C PRO A 351 6.68 9.12 12.53
N TRP A 352 5.45 8.61 12.49
CA TRP A 352 4.62 8.54 11.28
C TRP A 352 3.69 9.74 11.12
N LEU A 353 3.78 10.40 9.96
CA LEU A 353 3.05 11.61 9.59
C LEU A 353 1.72 11.33 8.87
N GLN A 354 0.92 10.38 9.36
CA GLN A 354 -0.38 10.12 8.72
C GLN A 354 -1.42 11.17 9.17
N LEU A 355 -1.99 11.90 8.21
CA LEU A 355 -2.93 13.00 8.49
C LEU A 355 -4.22 12.50 9.16
N ARG A 356 -4.64 11.26 8.89
CA ARG A 356 -5.81 10.62 9.49
C ARG A 356 -5.86 10.64 11.03
N PHE A 357 -4.71 10.77 11.70
CA PHE A 357 -4.63 10.76 13.17
C PHE A 357 -5.35 11.93 13.86
N THR A 358 -5.60 13.04 13.16
CA THR A 358 -6.32 14.19 13.71
C THR A 358 -7.82 14.17 13.46
N LEU A 359 -8.33 13.22 12.66
CA LEU A 359 -9.76 13.07 12.39
C LEU A 359 -10.61 12.94 13.67
N PRO A 360 -10.19 12.21 14.71
CA PRO A 360 -11.00 12.09 15.91
C PRO A 360 -11.16 13.37 16.74
N LEU A 361 -10.32 14.39 16.49
CA LEU A 361 -10.39 15.65 17.21
C LEU A 361 -11.51 16.55 16.70
N ILE A 362 -11.95 16.40 15.44
CA ILE A 362 -12.95 17.30 14.83
C ILE A 362 -14.26 17.27 15.62
N PRO A 363 -14.91 16.11 15.88
CA PRO A 363 -16.20 16.11 16.55
C PRO A 363 -16.07 16.59 17.99
N VAL A 364 -14.93 16.34 18.65
CA VAL A 364 -14.67 16.85 20.00
C VAL A 364 -14.57 18.39 20.00
N LEU A 365 -13.84 18.98 19.04
CA LEU A 365 -13.72 20.43 18.92
C LEU A 365 -15.07 21.08 18.59
N LEU A 366 -15.76 20.56 17.58
CA LEU A 366 -17.03 21.12 17.12
C LEU A 366 -18.14 21.00 18.17
N ALA A 367 -18.11 19.98 19.04
CA ALA A 367 -19.09 19.83 20.12
C ALA A 367 -19.07 21.00 21.14
N TYR A 368 -17.90 21.61 21.37
CA TYR A 368 -17.76 22.74 22.30
C TYR A 368 -17.86 24.11 21.62
N LEU A 369 -17.90 24.17 20.29
CA LEU A 369 -17.99 25.41 19.54
C LEU A 369 -19.23 26.26 19.89
N PRO A 370 -20.46 25.70 20.00
CA PRO A 370 -21.64 26.49 20.41
C PRO A 370 -21.50 27.10 21.81
N SER A 371 -20.87 26.37 22.75
CA SER A 371 -20.60 26.86 24.10
C SER A 371 -19.59 28.01 24.11
N GLY A 372 -18.60 27.98 23.21
CA GLY A 372 -17.64 29.08 23.04
C GLY A 372 -18.29 30.33 22.45
N ILE A 373 -19.08 30.17 21.38
CA ILE A 373 -19.78 31.28 20.70
C ILE A 373 -20.75 31.97 21.66
N SER A 374 -21.56 31.21 22.39
CA SER A 374 -22.52 31.76 23.35
C SER A 374 -21.83 32.53 24.48
N ALA A 375 -20.72 32.01 25.01
CA ALA A 375 -19.95 32.67 26.05
C ALA A 375 -19.27 33.98 25.59
N LEU A 376 -18.80 34.04 24.33
CA LEU A 376 -18.27 35.27 23.74
C LEU A 376 -19.38 36.30 23.47
N GLY A 377 -20.52 35.84 22.96
CA GLY A 377 -21.68 36.69 22.65
C GLY A 377 -22.26 37.43 23.86
N ALA A 378 -22.23 36.80 25.04
CA ALA A 378 -22.72 37.34 26.31
C ALA A 378 -21.90 38.54 26.85
N ARG A 379 -20.65 38.71 26.40
CA ARG A 379 -19.74 39.78 26.88
C ARG A 379 -19.67 41.00 25.96
N ALA A 380 -20.34 40.97 24.80
CA ALA A 380 -20.23 42.03 23.79
C ALA A 380 -21.33 43.11 23.93
N THR A 381 -20.93 44.38 23.95
CA THR A 381 -21.74 45.60 24.15
C THR A 381 -22.82 45.84 23.06
N PRO A 382 -23.88 46.64 23.34
CA PRO A 382 -25.03 46.83 22.45
C PRO A 382 -24.74 47.52 21.11
N PHE A 383 -23.67 48.31 20.96
CA PHE A 383 -23.27 48.92 19.68
C PHE A 383 -22.78 47.89 18.64
N VAL A 384 -22.53 46.65 19.07
CA VAL A 384 -22.03 45.52 18.26
C VAL A 384 -23.19 44.71 17.64
N VAL A 385 -24.47 45.06 17.87
CA VAL A 385 -25.63 44.24 17.44
C VAL A 385 -25.78 44.15 15.92
N TRP A 386 -25.50 45.23 15.17
CA TRP A 386 -25.53 45.19 13.70
C TRP A 386 -24.38 44.34 13.15
N GLY A 387 -23.16 44.55 13.66
CA GLY A 387 -22.00 43.70 13.36
C GLY A 387 -22.23 42.22 13.69
N LYS A 388 -22.94 41.90 14.79
CA LYS A 388 -23.33 40.52 15.14
C LYS A 388 -24.25 39.90 14.09
N ARG A 389 -25.23 40.65 13.57
CA ARG A 389 -26.15 40.13 12.53
C ARG A 389 -25.42 39.90 11.21
N VAL A 390 -24.54 40.82 10.81
CA VAL A 390 -23.72 40.67 9.60
C VAL A 390 -22.75 39.49 9.74
N LEU A 391 -22.05 39.36 10.87
CA LEU A 391 -21.14 38.25 11.14
C LEU A 391 -21.88 36.90 11.20
N ALA A 392 -23.05 36.85 11.86
CA ALA A 392 -23.87 35.65 11.89
C ALA A 392 -24.39 35.27 10.49
N GLY A 393 -24.82 36.25 9.69
CA GLY A 393 -25.21 36.03 8.30
C GLY A 393 -24.04 35.52 7.45
N ALA A 394 -22.85 36.09 7.62
CA ALA A 394 -21.62 35.65 6.93
C ALA A 394 -21.20 34.23 7.35
N LEU A 395 -21.31 33.88 8.64
CA LEU A 395 -21.02 32.53 9.13
C LEU A 395 -22.02 31.50 8.60
N ILE A 396 -23.31 31.82 8.56
CA ILE A 396 -24.35 30.95 7.98
C ILE A 396 -24.10 30.76 6.49
N LEU A 397 -23.82 31.84 5.76
CA LEU A 397 -23.48 31.78 4.33
C LEU A 397 -22.21 30.95 4.11
N GLY A 398 -21.17 31.13 4.93
CA GLY A 398 -19.94 30.35 4.88
C GLY A 398 -20.18 28.86 5.15
N CYS A 399 -20.99 28.52 6.15
CA CYS A 399 -21.39 27.13 6.41
C CYS A 399 -22.19 26.54 5.25
N PHE A 400 -23.06 27.34 4.61
CA PHE A 400 -23.85 26.92 3.47
C PHE A 400 -22.97 26.65 2.24
N ILE A 401 -22.04 27.55 1.93
CA ILE A 401 -21.06 27.37 0.85
C ILE A 401 -20.21 26.11 1.12
N LEU A 402 -19.68 25.98 2.34
CA LEU A 402 -18.90 24.80 2.73
C LEU A 402 -19.70 23.51 2.61
N GLY A 403 -20.98 23.53 3.03
CA GLY A 403 -21.89 22.40 2.90
C GLY A 403 -22.15 22.00 1.44
N ILE A 404 -22.34 22.97 0.53
CA ILE A 404 -22.48 22.70 -0.91
C ILE A 404 -21.22 22.04 -1.46
N THR A 405 -20.04 22.58 -1.13
CA THR A 405 -18.77 22.04 -1.65
C THR A 405 -18.52 20.62 -1.13
N GLN A 406 -18.84 20.38 0.14
CA GLN A 406 -18.77 19.09 0.79
C GLN A 406 -19.70 18.06 0.14
N ILE A 407 -20.97 18.39 -0.04
CA ILE A 407 -21.96 17.53 -0.70
C ILE A 407 -21.54 17.23 -2.14
N SER A 408 -21.01 18.20 -2.87
CA SER A 408 -20.49 18.00 -4.23
C SER A 408 -19.37 16.95 -4.25
N THR A 409 -18.42 17.02 -3.31
CA THR A 409 -17.35 16.02 -3.17
C THR A 409 -17.91 14.64 -2.79
N ASP A 410 -18.85 14.58 -1.86
CA ASP A 410 -19.52 13.32 -1.48
C ASP A 410 -20.22 12.66 -2.67
N LEU A 411 -20.93 13.45 -3.49
CA LEU A 411 -21.57 12.96 -4.70
C LEU A 411 -20.55 12.44 -5.73
N ARG A 412 -19.37 13.07 -5.86
CA ARG A 412 -18.29 12.58 -6.73
C ARG A 412 -17.69 11.27 -6.22
N LEU A 413 -17.54 11.12 -4.90
CA LEU A 413 -17.09 9.87 -4.27
C LEU A 413 -18.08 8.73 -4.54
N VAL A 414 -19.38 9.02 -4.44
CA VAL A 414 -20.44 8.05 -4.75
C VAL A 414 -20.50 7.75 -6.24
N ASP A 415 -20.43 8.76 -7.12
CA ASP A 415 -20.43 8.60 -8.59
C ASP A 415 -19.30 7.68 -9.04
N ALA A 416 -18.07 7.91 -8.56
CA ALA A 416 -16.93 7.07 -8.89
C ALA A 416 -17.16 5.60 -8.54
N ASN A 417 -17.72 5.34 -7.35
CA ASN A 417 -18.02 3.98 -6.90
C ASN A 417 -19.19 3.35 -7.67
N GLN A 418 -20.23 4.11 -7.98
CA GLN A 418 -21.37 3.64 -8.77
C GLN A 418 -21.01 3.36 -10.23
N LYS A 419 -20.15 4.19 -10.85
CA LYS A 419 -19.58 3.91 -12.18
C LYS A 419 -18.80 2.61 -12.19
N MET A 420 -17.94 2.40 -11.20
CA MET A 420 -17.21 1.14 -11.08
C MET A 420 -18.15 -0.07 -10.99
N ILE A 421 -19.20 0.01 -10.16
CA ILE A 421 -20.16 -1.09 -9.99
C ILE A 421 -20.97 -1.33 -11.27
N SER A 422 -21.45 -0.26 -11.91
CA SER A 422 -22.34 -0.35 -13.08
C SER A 422 -21.62 -0.71 -14.39
N MET A 423 -20.38 -0.27 -14.56
CA MET A 423 -19.59 -0.51 -15.77
C MET A 423 -18.78 -1.81 -15.70
N GLY A 424 -18.50 -2.34 -14.51
CA GLY A 424 -17.73 -3.57 -14.36
C GLY A 424 -16.32 -3.41 -14.92
N ASP A 425 -15.88 -4.32 -15.80
CA ASP A 425 -14.52 -4.32 -16.34
C ASP A 425 -14.26 -3.16 -17.30
N SER A 426 -15.28 -2.68 -18.02
CA SER A 426 -15.14 -1.54 -18.93
C SER A 426 -14.76 -0.26 -18.19
N PHE A 427 -15.02 -0.18 -16.87
CA PHE A 427 -14.59 0.93 -16.02
C PHE A 427 -13.07 1.18 -16.10
N TYR A 428 -12.28 0.11 -16.08
CA TYR A 428 -10.81 0.22 -16.03
C TYR A 428 -10.25 0.60 -17.41
N GLU A 429 -10.89 0.13 -18.48
CA GLU A 429 -10.51 0.45 -19.86
C GLU A 429 -10.91 1.87 -20.27
N THR A 430 -11.99 2.41 -19.69
CA THR A 430 -12.48 3.74 -20.04
C THR A 430 -12.00 4.78 -19.05
N GLU A 431 -12.19 4.61 -17.75
CA GLU A 431 -12.00 5.69 -16.77
C GLU A 431 -10.55 5.80 -16.27
N PHE A 432 -9.68 4.82 -16.55
CA PHE A 432 -8.29 4.77 -16.06
C PHE A 432 -8.16 5.15 -14.57
N PRO A 433 -8.93 4.48 -13.68
CA PRO A 433 -9.00 4.86 -12.28
C PRO A 433 -7.63 4.66 -11.60
N GLY A 434 -7.34 5.40 -10.52
CA GLY A 434 -6.11 5.19 -9.75
C GLY A 434 -6.03 3.79 -9.09
N HIS A 435 -4.83 3.37 -8.68
CA HIS A 435 -4.56 2.01 -8.15
C HIS A 435 -5.36 1.62 -6.90
N ASN A 436 -6.02 2.58 -6.24
CA ASN A 436 -6.91 2.29 -5.12
C ASN A 436 -8.22 1.63 -5.56
N PHE A 437 -8.55 1.64 -6.86
CA PHE A 437 -9.73 0.95 -7.40
C PHE A 437 -9.49 -0.51 -7.77
N CYS A 438 -8.25 -1.01 -7.64
CA CYS A 438 -7.91 -2.38 -8.03
C CYS A 438 -8.50 -3.41 -7.07
N ASN A 439 -9.16 -4.45 -7.60
CA ASN A 439 -9.84 -5.46 -6.78
C ASN A 439 -8.98 -6.72 -6.59
N PHE A 440 -8.12 -6.69 -5.56
CA PHE A 440 -7.28 -7.85 -5.20
C PHE A 440 -8.07 -9.03 -4.59
N VAL A 441 -9.30 -8.79 -4.11
CA VAL A 441 -10.20 -9.86 -3.66
C VAL A 441 -10.68 -10.68 -4.87
N ALA A 442 -10.91 -10.05 -6.02
CA ALA A 442 -11.24 -10.77 -7.25
C ALA A 442 -10.10 -11.69 -7.71
N ALA A 443 -8.85 -11.22 -7.64
CA ALA A 443 -7.68 -12.06 -7.93
C ALA A 443 -7.56 -13.24 -6.96
N GLY A 444 -7.79 -13.03 -5.66
CA GLY A 444 -7.79 -14.12 -4.68
C GLY A 444 -8.90 -15.15 -4.93
N ASN A 445 -10.12 -14.70 -5.25
CA ASN A 445 -11.22 -15.58 -5.65
C ASN A 445 -10.87 -16.43 -6.89
N TRP A 446 -10.16 -15.85 -7.87
CA TRP A 446 -9.68 -16.58 -9.03
C TRP A 446 -8.65 -17.64 -8.64
N ILE A 447 -7.66 -17.28 -7.82
CA ILE A 447 -6.62 -18.20 -7.32
C ILE A 447 -7.24 -19.36 -6.56
N GLN A 448 -8.19 -19.08 -5.66
CA GLN A 448 -8.84 -20.12 -4.85
C GLN A 448 -9.49 -21.20 -5.73
N LYS A 449 -10.09 -20.80 -6.86
CA LYS A 449 -10.79 -21.69 -7.80
C LYS A 449 -9.87 -22.44 -8.76
N HIS A 450 -8.69 -21.89 -9.07
CA HIS A 450 -7.81 -22.39 -10.14
C HIS A 450 -6.44 -22.89 -9.65
N SER A 451 -6.21 -22.95 -8.34
CA SER A 451 -4.95 -23.41 -7.76
C SER A 451 -5.12 -24.51 -6.73
N ASP A 452 -4.08 -25.33 -6.57
CA ASP A 452 -3.97 -26.29 -5.47
C ASP A 452 -3.97 -25.57 -4.10
N PRO A 453 -4.57 -26.14 -3.04
CA PRO A 453 -4.56 -25.56 -1.69
C PRO A 453 -3.18 -25.20 -1.12
N ALA A 454 -2.13 -25.94 -1.49
CA ALA A 454 -0.75 -25.68 -1.06
C ALA A 454 -0.03 -24.65 -1.96
N ALA A 455 -0.67 -24.16 -3.03
CA ALA A 455 -0.08 -23.15 -3.89
C ALA A 455 0.25 -21.87 -3.09
N ARG A 456 1.39 -21.26 -3.40
CA ARG A 456 1.88 -20.07 -2.71
C ARG A 456 1.88 -18.85 -3.62
N VAL A 457 1.60 -17.69 -3.04
CA VAL A 457 1.34 -16.45 -3.76
C VAL A 457 2.29 -15.33 -3.33
N LEU A 458 3.04 -14.75 -4.26
CA LEU A 458 3.70 -13.45 -4.03
C LEU A 458 2.74 -12.34 -4.45
N THR A 459 2.45 -11.41 -3.55
CA THR A 459 1.47 -10.34 -3.83
C THR A 459 1.91 -9.02 -3.25
N ARG A 460 1.54 -7.93 -3.91
CA ARG A 460 1.71 -6.58 -3.35
C ARG A 460 0.81 -6.32 -2.14
N ARG A 461 -0.32 -7.02 -2.05
CA ARG A 461 -1.43 -6.66 -1.15
C ARG A 461 -1.99 -7.86 -0.41
N THR A 462 -2.06 -7.70 0.91
CA THR A 462 -2.65 -8.70 1.82
C THR A 462 -4.11 -9.01 1.52
N ASP A 463 -4.83 -8.10 0.86
CA ASP A 463 -6.23 -8.25 0.46
C ASP A 463 -6.50 -9.56 -0.32
N THR A 464 -5.49 -10.05 -1.05
CA THR A 464 -5.54 -11.30 -1.78
C THR A 464 -5.82 -12.50 -0.86
N ALA A 465 -5.27 -12.51 0.37
CA ALA A 465 -5.45 -13.62 1.32
C ALA A 465 -6.90 -13.79 1.77
N ILE A 466 -7.67 -12.69 1.84
CA ILE A 466 -9.07 -12.71 2.30
C ILE A 466 -9.89 -13.73 1.49
N SER A 467 -9.54 -13.93 0.22
CA SER A 467 -10.27 -14.80 -0.71
C SER A 467 -9.43 -15.95 -1.26
N ALA A 468 -8.11 -15.78 -1.44
CA ALA A 468 -7.26 -16.83 -2.00
C ALA A 468 -7.19 -18.07 -1.11
N HIS A 469 -7.17 -17.88 0.21
CA HIS A 469 -6.96 -18.94 1.19
C HIS A 469 -5.70 -19.77 0.85
N ARG A 470 -4.61 -19.06 0.54
CA ARG A 470 -3.30 -19.60 0.20
C ARG A 470 -2.25 -18.92 1.06
N PHE A 471 -1.13 -19.60 1.30
CA PHE A 471 0.01 -18.92 1.87
C PHE A 471 0.49 -17.84 0.91
N GLN A 472 0.73 -16.65 1.44
CA GLN A 472 1.20 -15.51 0.66
C GLN A 472 2.32 -14.76 1.37
N GLN A 473 3.15 -14.09 0.58
CA GLN A 473 4.17 -13.18 1.06
C GLN A 473 4.05 -11.83 0.36
N LEU A 474 4.13 -10.76 1.14
CA LEU A 474 4.10 -9.40 0.64
C LEU A 474 5.37 -9.09 -0.14
N ALA A 475 5.21 -8.72 -1.40
CA ALA A 475 6.29 -8.48 -2.35
C ALA A 475 5.97 -7.27 -3.24
N HIS A 476 6.87 -6.27 -3.25
CA HIS A 476 6.80 -5.12 -4.15
C HIS A 476 7.51 -5.45 -5.46
N LEU A 477 6.83 -6.23 -6.32
CA LEU A 477 7.41 -6.84 -7.51
C LEU A 477 8.05 -5.84 -8.49
N GLU A 478 7.61 -4.58 -8.51
CA GLU A 478 8.21 -3.52 -9.34
C GLU A 478 9.64 -3.14 -8.92
N LEU A 479 9.99 -3.39 -7.66
CA LEU A 479 11.31 -3.05 -7.12
C LEU A 479 12.36 -4.10 -7.49
N PHE A 480 11.94 -5.33 -7.75
CA PHE A 480 12.86 -6.45 -7.98
C PHE A 480 13.41 -6.46 -9.40
N ASN A 481 14.72 -6.66 -9.54
CA ASN A 481 15.32 -7.10 -10.81
C ASN A 481 15.02 -8.58 -11.08
N ALA A 482 15.42 -9.11 -12.23
CA ALA A 482 15.12 -10.49 -12.62
C ALA A 482 15.67 -11.51 -11.60
N GLU A 483 16.92 -11.35 -11.17
CA GLU A 483 17.57 -12.23 -10.20
C GLU A 483 16.90 -12.16 -8.81
N GLU A 484 16.61 -10.95 -8.33
CA GLU A 484 15.87 -10.75 -7.07
C GLU A 484 14.49 -11.39 -7.13
N LEU A 485 13.79 -11.28 -8.27
CA LEU A 485 12.49 -11.92 -8.48
C LEU A 485 12.63 -13.45 -8.42
N HIS A 486 13.66 -14.02 -9.05
CA HIS A 486 13.93 -15.46 -9.01
C HIS A 486 14.18 -15.95 -7.59
N GLN A 487 15.00 -15.22 -6.82
CA GLN A 487 15.27 -15.54 -5.41
C GLN A 487 14.00 -15.52 -4.56
N GLN A 488 13.11 -14.54 -4.77
CA GLN A 488 11.84 -14.46 -4.05
C GLN A 488 10.91 -15.62 -4.44
N ILE A 489 10.81 -15.96 -5.73
CA ILE A 489 10.02 -17.09 -6.22
C ILE A 489 10.53 -18.40 -5.59
N GLN A 490 11.83 -18.64 -5.60
CA GLN A 490 12.43 -19.90 -5.11
C GLN A 490 12.34 -20.03 -3.59
N SER A 491 12.71 -18.97 -2.85
CA SER A 491 12.70 -18.99 -1.38
C SER A 491 11.30 -19.20 -0.82
N PHE A 492 10.28 -18.57 -1.44
CA PHE A 492 8.90 -18.74 -1.02
C PHE A 492 8.22 -19.95 -1.69
N SER A 493 8.80 -20.51 -2.76
CA SER A 493 8.18 -21.54 -3.62
C SER A 493 6.86 -21.04 -4.24
N ALA A 494 6.88 -19.83 -4.77
CA ALA A 494 5.70 -19.16 -5.31
C ALA A 494 5.27 -19.76 -6.65
N LYS A 495 3.98 -20.10 -6.76
CA LYS A 495 3.36 -20.54 -8.02
C LYS A 495 2.68 -19.40 -8.77
N TYR A 496 2.18 -18.40 -8.04
CA TYR A 496 1.49 -17.25 -8.61
C TYR A 496 2.10 -15.94 -8.10
N LEU A 497 2.16 -14.96 -8.99
CA LEU A 497 2.45 -13.56 -8.67
C LEU A 497 1.17 -12.74 -8.88
N VAL A 498 0.86 -11.83 -7.95
CA VAL A 498 -0.30 -10.94 -8.06
C VAL A 498 0.15 -9.49 -7.99
N CYS A 499 -0.12 -8.76 -9.06
CA CYS A 499 0.22 -7.35 -9.22
C CYS A 499 -0.97 -6.56 -9.77
N TYR A 500 -0.77 -5.26 -9.97
CA TYR A 500 -1.72 -4.46 -10.75
C TYR A 500 -1.71 -4.92 -12.21
N ASP A 501 -2.76 -4.61 -12.97
CA ASP A 501 -2.76 -4.90 -14.41
C ASP A 501 -1.86 -3.92 -15.20
N ARG A 502 -1.88 -4.06 -16.53
CA ARG A 502 -1.06 -3.26 -17.45
C ARG A 502 -1.46 -1.78 -17.52
N ASN A 503 -2.66 -1.42 -17.07
CA ASN A 503 -3.10 -0.02 -17.05
C ASN A 503 -2.32 0.79 -16.00
N TYR A 504 -1.76 0.12 -15.00
CA TYR A 504 -0.91 0.72 -13.98
C TYR A 504 0.56 0.56 -14.36
N VAL A 505 1.01 1.46 -15.21
CA VAL A 505 2.37 1.41 -15.74
C VAL A 505 3.40 1.58 -14.62
N GLY A 506 4.45 0.76 -14.62
CA GLY A 506 5.44 0.71 -13.53
C GLY A 506 5.09 -0.22 -12.37
N ALA A 507 3.93 -0.88 -12.37
CA ALA A 507 3.54 -1.85 -11.34
C ALA A 507 4.31 -3.18 -11.37
N PHE A 508 4.93 -3.49 -12.50
CA PHE A 508 5.75 -4.67 -12.72
C PHE A 508 6.65 -4.44 -13.93
N LYS A 509 7.76 -5.17 -14.02
CA LYS A 509 8.67 -5.14 -15.17
C LYS A 509 8.10 -6.00 -16.30
N TRP A 510 7.14 -5.44 -17.06
CA TRP A 510 6.34 -6.19 -18.05
C TRP A 510 7.12 -6.99 -19.09
N TYR A 511 8.31 -6.52 -19.47
CA TYR A 511 9.18 -7.25 -20.40
C TYR A 511 9.57 -8.64 -19.90
N LEU A 512 9.62 -8.87 -18.57
CA LEU A 512 9.91 -10.19 -17.99
C LEU A 512 8.82 -11.23 -18.26
N LEU A 513 7.60 -10.84 -18.66
CA LEU A 513 6.57 -11.79 -19.10
C LEU A 513 7.00 -12.60 -20.33
N ASP A 514 7.93 -12.03 -21.09
CA ASP A 514 8.35 -12.48 -22.41
C ASP A 514 9.85 -12.82 -22.46
N SER A 515 10.67 -12.08 -21.71
CA SER A 515 12.13 -12.17 -21.79
C SER A 515 12.81 -12.97 -20.69
N ASP A 516 12.07 -13.57 -19.74
CA ASP A 516 12.71 -14.33 -18.66
C ASP A 516 13.18 -15.73 -19.14
N PRO A 517 14.49 -16.04 -19.08
CA PRO A 517 15.04 -17.32 -19.55
C PRO A 517 14.84 -18.47 -18.55
N VAL A 518 14.52 -18.17 -17.29
CA VAL A 518 14.37 -19.15 -16.21
C VAL A 518 12.91 -19.58 -16.08
N TYR A 519 11.99 -18.62 -16.09
CA TYR A 519 10.55 -18.84 -15.91
C TYR A 519 9.71 -18.34 -17.08
N ARG A 520 8.67 -19.08 -17.45
CA ARG A 520 7.55 -18.56 -18.23
C ARG A 520 6.56 -17.90 -17.27
N LEU A 521 6.59 -16.57 -17.23
CA LEU A 521 5.68 -15.74 -16.47
C LEU A 521 4.45 -15.44 -17.31
N THR A 522 3.39 -16.25 -17.15
CA THR A 522 2.21 -16.21 -18.03
C THR A 522 1.03 -15.55 -17.33
N PRO A 523 0.50 -14.42 -17.82
CA PRO A 523 -0.74 -13.86 -17.34
C PRO A 523 -1.90 -14.86 -17.51
N VAL A 524 -2.57 -15.22 -16.43
CA VAL A 524 -3.68 -16.19 -16.41
C VAL A 524 -5.02 -15.56 -16.00
N TYR A 525 -4.98 -14.35 -15.43
CA TYR A 525 -6.13 -13.53 -15.12
C TYR A 525 -5.72 -12.06 -15.15
N ALA A 526 -6.51 -11.20 -15.82
CA ALA A 526 -6.24 -9.76 -15.92
C ALA A 526 -7.57 -9.00 -16.04
N GLU A 527 -8.20 -8.71 -14.91
CA GLU A 527 -9.47 -7.99 -14.82
C GLU A 527 -9.46 -7.09 -13.59
N LYS A 528 -10.32 -6.07 -13.57
CA LYS A 528 -10.53 -5.18 -12.41
C LYS A 528 -9.25 -4.52 -11.84
N GLY A 529 -8.33 -4.13 -12.73
CA GLY A 529 -7.11 -3.44 -12.34
C GLY A 529 -6.03 -4.32 -11.71
N VAL A 530 -6.19 -5.65 -11.75
CA VAL A 530 -5.27 -6.63 -11.15
C VAL A 530 -4.93 -7.72 -12.14
N MET A 531 -3.74 -8.32 -11.97
CA MET A 531 -3.28 -9.43 -12.80
C MET A 531 -2.69 -10.54 -11.93
N VAL A 532 -3.03 -11.78 -12.28
CA VAL A 532 -2.40 -12.99 -11.75
C VAL A 532 -1.50 -13.56 -12.84
N ILE A 533 -0.24 -13.79 -12.49
CA ILE A 533 0.79 -14.37 -13.34
C ILE A 533 1.12 -15.74 -12.78
N GLU A 534 0.99 -16.79 -13.59
CA GLU A 534 1.47 -18.12 -13.24
C GLU A 534 2.97 -18.22 -13.55
N VAL A 535 3.71 -18.81 -12.62
CA VAL A 535 5.14 -19.10 -12.74
C VAL A 535 5.31 -20.54 -13.23
N GLN A 536 5.85 -20.71 -14.43
CA GLN A 536 6.12 -22.02 -15.03
C GLN A 536 7.59 -22.13 -15.44
N PRO A 537 8.15 -23.35 -15.61
CA PRO A 537 9.50 -23.51 -16.16
C PRO A 537 9.59 -23.00 -17.60
N ASN A 538 10.67 -22.29 -17.93
CA ASN A 538 11.01 -22.01 -19.32
C ASN A 538 11.77 -23.19 -19.93
N TYR A 539 11.02 -24.20 -20.37
CA TYR A 539 11.57 -25.41 -21.00
C TYR A 539 12.36 -25.19 -22.29
N GLU A 540 12.23 -24.01 -22.89
CA GLU A 540 12.92 -23.65 -24.13
C GLU A 540 14.13 -22.78 -23.86
N GLY A 541 14.24 -22.12 -22.72
CA GLY A 541 15.32 -21.16 -22.42
C GLY A 541 15.37 -19.99 -23.42
N THR A 542 14.27 -19.69 -24.10
CA THR A 542 14.17 -18.63 -25.12
C THR A 542 13.29 -17.49 -24.65
N VAL A 543 13.37 -16.33 -25.30
CA VAL A 543 12.34 -15.29 -25.21
C VAL A 543 11.12 -15.63 -26.07
N ARG A 544 9.97 -15.02 -25.74
CA ARG A 544 8.79 -14.95 -26.60
C ARG A 544 8.37 -13.50 -26.80
N HIS A 545 7.47 -13.25 -27.73
CA HIS A 545 6.95 -11.90 -28.03
C HIS A 545 5.43 -11.93 -28.06
N GLN A 546 4.81 -12.19 -26.90
CA GLN A 546 3.37 -12.41 -26.80
C GLN A 546 2.68 -11.36 -25.93
N TYR A 547 3.31 -10.97 -24.83
CA TYR A 547 2.67 -10.19 -23.78
C TYR A 547 3.21 -8.77 -23.66
N TRP A 548 4.40 -8.47 -24.15
CA TRP A 548 5.02 -7.16 -23.99
C TRP A 548 5.44 -6.54 -25.33
N ARG A 549 5.24 -5.22 -25.43
CA ARG A 549 5.75 -4.37 -26.51
C ARG A 549 6.38 -3.12 -25.91
N GLU A 550 7.49 -2.66 -26.48
CA GLU A 550 8.28 -1.55 -25.94
C GLU A 550 7.46 -0.25 -25.80
N GLU A 551 6.62 0.07 -26.79
CA GLU A 551 5.84 1.31 -26.83
C GLU A 551 4.49 1.23 -26.09
N GLU A 552 3.98 0.03 -25.79
CA GLU A 552 2.62 -0.17 -25.25
C GLU A 552 2.39 0.56 -23.93
N SER A 553 3.36 0.48 -23.01
CA SER A 553 3.35 1.21 -21.74
C SER A 553 3.19 2.73 -21.92
N MET A 554 3.88 3.29 -22.92
CA MET A 554 3.85 4.72 -23.23
C MET A 554 2.51 5.11 -23.88
N GLU A 555 1.98 4.28 -24.79
CA GLU A 555 0.68 4.48 -25.42
C GLU A 555 -0.46 4.48 -24.40
N ILE A 556 -0.47 3.52 -23.47
CA ILE A 556 -1.47 3.42 -22.40
C ILE A 556 -1.41 4.67 -21.51
N ALA A 557 -0.21 5.05 -21.05
CA ALA A 557 -0.05 6.22 -20.19
C ALA A 557 -0.45 7.53 -20.89
N ARG A 558 -0.10 7.67 -22.18
CA ARG A 558 -0.50 8.82 -23.00
C ARG A 558 -2.01 8.89 -23.14
N ARG A 559 -2.66 7.79 -23.53
CA ARG A 559 -4.12 7.73 -23.71
C ARG A 559 -4.86 8.05 -22.40
N ALA A 560 -4.38 7.55 -21.27
CA ALA A 560 -4.94 7.85 -19.96
C ALA A 560 -4.80 9.34 -19.60
N TYR A 561 -3.65 9.95 -19.87
CA TYR A 561 -3.40 11.37 -19.65
C TYR A 561 -4.22 12.27 -20.61
N GLU A 562 -4.29 11.94 -21.89
CA GLU A 562 -5.08 12.70 -22.87
C GLU A 562 -6.58 12.67 -22.54
N LYS A 563 -7.09 11.53 -22.05
CA LYS A 563 -8.48 11.40 -21.64
C LYS A 563 -8.77 12.14 -20.33
N ASN A 564 -7.90 12.00 -19.33
CA ASN A 564 -8.07 12.56 -18.00
C ASN A 564 -6.85 13.42 -17.60
N PRO A 565 -6.63 14.59 -18.24
CA PRO A 565 -5.42 15.38 -18.05
C PRO A 565 -5.28 15.98 -16.66
N ASP A 566 -6.39 16.16 -15.95
CA ASP A 566 -6.39 16.74 -14.61
C ASP A 566 -6.30 15.65 -13.51
N GLN A 567 -6.44 14.36 -13.86
CA GLN A 567 -6.30 13.27 -12.90
C GLN A 567 -4.83 13.05 -12.53
N PHE A 568 -4.50 13.29 -11.26
CA PHE A 568 -3.12 13.22 -10.76
C PHE A 568 -2.43 11.87 -11.00
N SER A 569 -3.15 10.74 -10.92
CA SER A 569 -2.56 9.43 -11.21
C SER A 569 -2.15 9.27 -12.68
N CYS A 570 -2.92 9.85 -13.62
CA CYS A 570 -2.59 9.82 -15.04
C CYS A 570 -1.40 10.73 -15.35
N GLN A 571 -1.32 11.90 -14.71
CA GLN A 571 -0.17 12.81 -14.80
C GLN A 571 1.13 12.14 -14.37
N ILE A 572 1.14 11.50 -13.19
CA ILE A 572 2.33 10.77 -12.70
C ILE A 572 2.66 9.59 -13.60
N GLY A 573 1.67 8.77 -13.97
CA GLY A 573 1.90 7.61 -14.83
C GLY A 573 2.53 8.00 -16.17
N TYR A 574 2.06 9.08 -16.79
CA TYR A 574 2.62 9.60 -18.02
C TYR A 574 4.05 10.15 -17.84
N LEU A 575 4.31 10.90 -16.77
CA LEU A 575 5.65 11.39 -16.44
C LEU A 575 6.66 10.25 -16.20
N GLU A 576 6.26 9.21 -15.47
CA GLU A 576 7.11 8.04 -15.22
C GLU A 576 7.45 7.31 -16.53
N GLN A 577 6.52 7.26 -17.49
CA GLN A 577 6.79 6.68 -18.81
C GLN A 577 7.68 7.56 -19.69
N LEU A 578 7.50 8.88 -19.65
CA LEU A 578 8.43 9.79 -20.33
C LEU A 578 9.86 9.61 -19.81
N GLN A 579 10.04 9.43 -18.50
CA GLN A 579 11.35 9.12 -17.93
C GLN A 579 11.88 7.75 -18.36
N ALA A 580 11.05 6.71 -18.33
CA ALA A 580 11.45 5.37 -18.76
C ALA A 580 11.87 5.34 -20.24
N ALA A 581 11.19 6.12 -21.09
CA ALA A 581 11.51 6.33 -22.49
C ALA A 581 12.64 7.34 -22.74
N GLN A 582 13.29 7.86 -21.68
CA GLN A 582 14.36 8.86 -21.72
C GLN A 582 13.99 10.18 -22.42
N LYS A 583 12.69 10.50 -22.48
CA LYS A 583 12.13 11.75 -23.01
C LYS A 583 12.14 12.85 -21.94
N TYR A 584 13.33 13.12 -21.41
CA TYR A 584 13.49 14.00 -20.25
C TYR A 584 13.04 15.44 -20.51
N GLN A 585 13.23 15.96 -21.72
CA GLN A 585 12.81 17.32 -22.09
C GLN A 585 11.29 17.46 -22.09
N GLU A 586 10.57 16.52 -22.72
CA GLU A 586 9.09 16.46 -22.70
C GLU A 586 8.57 16.35 -21.25
N ALA A 587 9.24 15.56 -20.41
CA ALA A 587 8.88 15.45 -18.99
C ALA A 587 9.04 16.80 -18.24
N ILE A 588 10.14 17.53 -18.47
CA ILE A 588 10.36 18.85 -17.85
C ILE A 588 9.29 19.86 -18.28
N GLU A 589 8.94 19.89 -19.57
CA GLU A 589 7.90 20.78 -20.11
C GLU A 589 6.53 20.52 -19.47
N LEU A 590 6.12 19.24 -19.41
CA LEU A 590 4.89 18.83 -18.76
C LEU A 590 4.87 19.22 -17.27
N ILE A 591 5.97 19.00 -16.55
CA ILE A 591 6.07 19.39 -15.14
C ILE A 591 5.90 20.90 -14.95
N GLN A 592 6.50 21.72 -15.83
CA GLN A 592 6.34 23.16 -15.79
C GLN A 592 4.89 23.60 -16.05
N GLU A 593 4.16 22.91 -16.93
CA GLU A 593 2.73 23.15 -17.13
C GLU A 593 1.89 22.81 -15.88
N LEU A 594 2.16 21.67 -15.25
CA LEU A 594 1.49 21.28 -14.00
C LEU A 594 1.78 22.28 -12.86
N GLN A 595 3.02 22.77 -12.76
CA GLN A 595 3.38 23.81 -11.79
C GLN A 595 2.67 25.14 -12.05
N LYS A 596 2.45 25.54 -13.31
CA LYS A 596 1.64 26.72 -13.67
C LYS A 596 0.18 26.57 -13.22
N LYS A 597 -0.36 25.35 -13.24
CA LYS A 597 -1.67 24.99 -12.66
C LYS A 597 -1.67 24.91 -11.12
N GLN A 598 -0.57 25.30 -10.47
CA GLN A 598 -0.36 25.22 -9.01
C GLN A 598 -0.36 23.78 -8.45
N ILE A 599 -0.13 22.77 -9.29
CA ILE A 599 0.02 21.37 -8.85
C ILE A 599 1.47 21.18 -8.39
N ASN A 600 1.69 21.17 -7.08
CA ASN A 600 3.00 20.98 -6.45
C ASN A 600 2.97 19.74 -5.55
N ASP A 601 3.48 18.61 -6.05
CA ASP A 601 3.62 17.35 -5.31
C ASP A 601 5.10 16.91 -5.28
N VAL A 602 5.53 16.31 -4.18
CA VAL A 602 6.92 15.86 -3.99
C VAL A 602 7.36 14.85 -5.04
N ARG A 603 6.46 14.02 -5.57
CA ARG A 603 6.74 13.07 -6.67
C ARG A 603 7.07 13.81 -7.95
N ILE A 604 6.27 14.82 -8.32
CA ILE A 604 6.50 15.63 -9.52
C ILE A 604 7.87 16.31 -9.44
N VAL A 605 8.19 16.92 -8.30
CA VAL A 605 9.49 17.58 -8.10
C VAL A 605 10.66 16.57 -8.09
N CYS A 606 10.47 15.39 -7.50
CA CYS A 606 11.46 14.33 -7.54
C CYS A 606 11.68 13.81 -8.97
N LEU A 607 10.61 13.65 -9.76
CA LEU A 607 10.69 13.31 -11.19
C LEU A 607 11.38 14.43 -11.98
N GLN A 608 11.16 15.69 -11.63
CA GLN A 608 11.87 16.82 -12.24
C GLN A 608 13.39 16.72 -11.98
N GLY A 609 13.79 16.44 -10.74
CA GLY A 609 15.19 16.21 -10.39
C GLY A 609 15.82 15.08 -11.21
N TRP A 610 15.14 13.95 -11.34
CA TRP A 610 15.60 12.84 -12.19
C TRP A 610 15.64 13.18 -13.69
N ALA A 611 14.70 13.99 -14.20
CA ALA A 611 14.74 14.45 -15.59
C ALA A 611 15.95 15.37 -15.84
N TYR A 612 16.27 16.27 -14.88
CA TYR A 612 17.49 17.09 -14.93
C TYR A 612 18.78 16.26 -14.86
N VAL A 613 18.80 15.19 -14.06
CA VAL A 613 19.88 14.19 -14.10
C VAL A 613 20.01 13.58 -15.49
N GLY A 614 18.90 13.21 -16.11
CA GLY A 614 18.85 12.64 -17.47
C GLY A 614 19.45 13.55 -18.55
N ILE A 615 19.20 14.86 -18.47
CA ILE A 615 19.81 15.86 -19.38
C ILE A 615 21.16 16.41 -18.86
N LYS A 616 21.76 15.77 -17.84
CA LYS A 616 23.08 16.09 -17.25
C LYS A 616 23.18 17.49 -16.63
N GLN A 617 22.06 18.09 -16.25
CA GLN A 617 21.99 19.36 -15.52
C GLN A 617 21.98 19.10 -14.00
N TYR A 618 23.08 18.54 -13.50
CA TYR A 618 23.15 18.01 -12.15
C TYR A 618 23.00 19.08 -11.05
N GLU A 619 23.42 20.33 -11.29
CA GLU A 619 23.26 21.42 -10.31
C GLU A 619 21.77 21.73 -10.06
N ILE A 620 20.99 21.84 -11.14
CA ILE A 620 19.54 22.06 -11.07
C ILE A 620 18.87 20.83 -10.44
N ALA A 621 19.32 19.62 -10.79
CA ALA A 621 18.81 18.39 -10.18
C ALA A 621 19.00 18.37 -8.66
N LEU A 622 20.16 18.80 -8.15
CA LEU A 622 20.41 18.90 -6.71
C LEU A 622 19.45 19.88 -6.02
N ASP A 623 19.16 21.01 -6.65
CA ASP A 623 18.22 21.99 -6.11
C ASP A 623 16.78 21.45 -6.09
N GLU A 624 16.35 20.74 -7.13
CA GLU A 624 15.02 20.08 -7.14
C GLU A 624 14.93 18.94 -6.11
N PHE A 625 15.97 18.12 -5.94
CA PHE A 625 15.99 17.10 -4.88
C PHE A 625 15.99 17.74 -3.48
N ARG A 626 16.72 18.84 -3.29
CA ARG A 626 16.69 19.62 -2.03
C ARG A 626 15.29 20.16 -1.78
N LYS A 627 14.65 20.76 -2.78
CA LYS A 627 13.27 21.24 -2.70
C LYS A 627 12.30 20.10 -2.36
N ALA A 628 12.38 18.96 -3.06
CA ALA A 628 11.58 17.77 -2.77
C ALA A 628 11.77 17.27 -1.33
N SER A 629 12.99 17.32 -0.79
CA SER A 629 13.28 16.90 0.59
C SER A 629 12.55 17.75 1.66
N LEU A 630 12.24 19.01 1.33
CA LEU A 630 11.58 19.98 2.21
C LEU A 630 10.05 20.02 2.04
N MET A 631 9.51 19.31 1.04
CA MET A 631 8.07 19.29 0.78
C MET A 631 7.31 18.39 1.77
N PRO A 632 6.00 18.64 1.99
CA PRO A 632 5.11 17.68 2.64
C PRO A 632 5.23 16.30 1.97
N ASN A 633 5.10 15.23 2.76
CA ASN A 633 5.22 13.84 2.30
C ASN A 633 6.60 13.39 1.75
N SER A 634 7.64 14.22 1.82
CA SER A 634 9.00 13.85 1.39
C SER A 634 9.56 12.59 2.06
N LYS A 635 9.12 12.28 3.29
CA LYS A 635 9.51 11.04 3.99
C LYS A 635 9.12 9.77 3.21
N LEU A 636 7.97 9.74 2.53
CA LEU A 636 7.54 8.59 1.72
C LEU A 636 8.45 8.37 0.52
N HIS A 637 9.07 9.43 0.01
CA HIS A 637 9.96 9.41 -1.15
C HIS A 637 11.44 9.60 -0.79
N ARG A 638 11.78 9.59 0.51
CA ARG A 638 13.12 9.93 1.00
C ARG A 638 14.20 9.07 0.35
N GLY A 639 13.98 7.77 0.22
CA GLY A 639 14.93 6.87 -0.43
C GLY A 639 15.18 7.26 -1.90
N ASN A 640 14.13 7.65 -2.63
CA ASN A 640 14.30 8.09 -4.01
C ASN A 640 15.00 9.45 -4.13
N ILE A 641 14.61 10.40 -3.27
CA ILE A 641 15.22 11.73 -3.20
C ILE A 641 16.70 11.63 -2.84
N GLN A 642 17.05 10.83 -1.82
CA GLN A 642 18.42 10.64 -1.36
C GLN A 642 19.29 10.00 -2.44
N ARG A 643 18.81 8.93 -3.09
CA ARG A 643 19.53 8.30 -4.21
C ARG A 643 19.77 9.28 -5.36
N GLY A 644 18.76 10.07 -5.72
CA GLY A 644 18.89 11.08 -6.75
C GLY A 644 19.90 12.16 -6.38
N TYR A 645 19.86 12.62 -5.13
CA TYR A 645 20.78 13.61 -4.58
C TYR A 645 22.24 13.10 -4.58
N GLU A 646 22.49 11.92 -4.02
CA GLU A 646 23.81 11.28 -3.98
C GLU A 646 24.36 11.02 -5.39
N TYR A 647 23.51 10.56 -6.30
CA TYR A 647 23.89 10.34 -7.70
C TYR A 647 24.28 11.65 -8.39
N ALA A 648 23.44 12.68 -8.31
CA ALA A 648 23.72 13.99 -8.90
C ALA A 648 25.00 14.62 -8.33
N GLN A 649 25.23 14.49 -7.02
CA GLN A 649 26.44 14.95 -6.36
C GLN A 649 27.68 14.22 -6.87
N LYS A 650 27.64 12.87 -6.91
CA LYS A 650 28.74 12.05 -7.42
C LYS A 650 29.08 12.41 -8.88
N MET A 651 28.07 12.63 -9.72
CA MET A 651 28.28 13.00 -11.13
C MET A 651 28.87 14.42 -11.27
N LEU A 652 28.56 15.35 -10.37
CA LEU A 652 29.19 16.68 -10.34
C LEU A 652 30.65 16.62 -9.90
N GLU A 653 30.96 15.80 -8.89
CA GLU A 653 32.34 15.56 -8.44
C GLU A 653 33.17 14.96 -9.59
N GLN A 654 32.64 13.93 -10.27
CA GLN A 654 33.29 13.35 -11.45
C GLN A 654 33.47 14.34 -12.61
N LYS A 655 32.51 15.24 -12.83
CA LYS A 655 32.60 16.27 -13.88
C LYS A 655 33.68 17.31 -13.57
N LYS A 656 33.94 17.60 -12.29
CA LYS A 656 35.03 18.50 -11.86
C LYS A 656 36.41 17.86 -12.02
N ASP A 657 36.48 16.53 -11.91
CA ASP A 657 37.72 15.77 -12.14
C ASP A 657 37.97 15.48 -13.64
N SER A 658 36.93 15.54 -14.47
CA SER A 658 36.99 15.26 -15.92
C SER A 658 36.86 16.54 -16.76
N ASP A 659 37.79 17.49 -16.59
CA ASP A 659 37.94 18.65 -17.50
C ASP A 659 38.97 18.37 -18.62
N GLN A 660 38.95 17.13 -19.13
CA GLN A 660 39.64 16.73 -20.36
C GLN A 660 38.73 15.86 -21.22
N GLY A 661 38.43 16.37 -22.42
CA GLY A 661 38.25 15.56 -23.63
C GLY A 661 36.87 14.94 -23.85
N GLN A 662 36.35 15.12 -25.06
CA GLN A 662 35.15 14.50 -25.60
C GLN A 662 35.17 12.96 -25.41
N LYS A 663 34.06 12.43 -24.90
CA LYS A 663 33.82 10.99 -24.76
C LYS A 663 33.48 10.38 -26.12
N ASP A 664 34.49 9.86 -26.81
CA ASP A 664 34.28 8.85 -27.83
C ASP A 664 33.78 7.54 -27.19
N ALA A 665 33.11 6.71 -27.99
CA ALA A 665 32.66 5.38 -27.57
C ALA A 665 33.87 4.52 -27.21
N GLU A 666 34.05 4.24 -25.92
CA GLU A 666 35.04 3.26 -25.46
C GLU A 666 34.41 1.86 -25.52
N PRO A 667 34.93 0.95 -26.37
CA PRO A 667 34.40 -0.40 -26.57
C PRO A 667 34.25 -1.20 -25.26
N ASP A 668 35.19 -1.05 -24.32
CA ASP A 668 35.15 -1.67 -22.99
C ASP A 668 33.93 -1.22 -22.17
N LYS A 669 33.64 0.09 -22.19
CA LYS A 669 32.44 0.64 -21.51
C LYS A 669 31.15 0.11 -22.15
N ASP A 670 31.08 0.06 -23.48
CA ASP A 670 29.92 -0.46 -24.19
C ASP A 670 29.72 -1.97 -23.90
N LEU A 671 30.80 -2.74 -23.74
CA LEU A 671 30.75 -4.17 -23.37
C LEU A 671 30.18 -4.37 -21.96
N VAL A 672 30.63 -3.56 -20.99
CA VAL A 672 30.07 -3.56 -19.63
C VAL A 672 28.58 -3.20 -19.64
N ILE A 673 28.19 -2.21 -20.44
CA ILE A 673 26.77 -1.83 -20.59
C ILE A 673 25.95 -2.96 -21.18
N ALA A 674 26.44 -3.62 -22.24
CA ALA A 674 25.78 -4.76 -22.85
C ALA A 674 25.61 -5.93 -21.86
N GLY A 675 26.65 -6.26 -21.10
CA GLY A 675 26.61 -7.27 -20.04
C GLY A 675 25.63 -6.94 -18.91
N ASN A 676 25.49 -5.67 -18.54
CA ASN A 676 24.50 -5.24 -17.56
C ASN A 676 23.06 -5.38 -18.10
N TYR A 677 22.81 -5.02 -19.36
CA TYR A 677 21.50 -5.23 -19.98
C TYR A 677 21.15 -6.72 -20.12
N TRP A 678 22.14 -7.57 -20.40
CA TRP A 678 21.98 -9.02 -20.38
C TRP A 678 21.50 -9.52 -19.01
N LYS A 679 22.18 -9.13 -17.93
CA LYS A 679 21.80 -9.49 -16.54
C LYS A 679 20.41 -9.00 -16.15
N LEU A 680 19.96 -7.89 -16.74
CA LEU A 680 18.63 -7.34 -16.53
C LEU A 680 17.56 -7.93 -17.47
N ALA A 681 17.88 -8.97 -18.26
CA ALA A 681 17.00 -9.58 -19.27
C ALA A 681 16.43 -8.57 -20.30
N ARG A 682 17.22 -7.53 -20.63
CA ARG A 682 16.91 -6.50 -21.63
C ARG A 682 17.70 -6.76 -22.93
N TYR A 683 17.40 -7.88 -23.57
CA TYR A 683 18.21 -8.41 -24.67
C TYR A 683 18.29 -7.51 -25.91
N GLU A 684 17.22 -6.81 -26.27
CA GLU A 684 17.24 -5.87 -27.39
C GLU A 684 18.22 -4.71 -27.17
N HIS A 685 18.31 -4.21 -25.93
CA HIS A 685 19.25 -3.17 -25.56
C HIS A 685 20.68 -3.72 -25.55
N ALA A 686 20.88 -4.92 -24.98
CA ALA A 686 22.19 -5.59 -25.04
C ALA A 686 22.67 -5.76 -26.49
N MET A 687 21.79 -6.17 -27.41
CA MET A 687 22.11 -6.33 -28.83
C MET A 687 22.56 -5.02 -29.49
N LYS A 688 21.91 -3.89 -29.19
CA LYS A 688 22.30 -2.57 -29.72
C LYS A 688 23.75 -2.20 -29.35
N TYR A 689 24.15 -2.43 -28.10
CA TYR A 689 25.52 -2.15 -27.65
C TYR A 689 26.53 -3.15 -28.20
N VAL A 690 26.16 -4.43 -28.31
CA VAL A 690 26.98 -5.45 -28.98
C VAL A 690 27.27 -5.05 -30.43
N GLN A 691 26.26 -4.63 -31.19
CA GLN A 691 26.44 -4.16 -32.57
C GLN A 691 27.39 -2.98 -32.66
N LYS A 692 27.23 -1.99 -31.76
CA LYS A 692 28.11 -0.82 -31.69
C LYS A 692 29.59 -1.18 -31.49
N ILE A 693 29.88 -2.20 -30.69
CA ILE A 693 31.25 -2.70 -30.47
C ILE A 693 31.79 -3.38 -31.74
N LEU A 694 30.97 -4.23 -32.36
CA LEU A 694 31.37 -4.97 -33.57
C LEU A 694 31.60 -4.06 -34.78
N GLU A 695 30.88 -2.94 -34.85
CA GLU A 695 31.01 -1.90 -35.88
C GLU A 695 32.11 -0.87 -35.57
N SER A 696 32.66 -0.87 -34.35
CA SER A 696 33.68 0.10 -33.94
C SER A 696 35.05 -0.20 -34.55
N GLU A 697 35.63 0.81 -35.21
CA GLU A 697 36.99 0.77 -35.75
C GLU A 697 38.07 0.77 -34.65
N VAL A 698 37.71 1.22 -33.44
CA VAL A 698 38.63 1.38 -32.30
C VAL A 698 38.61 0.15 -31.36
N ALA A 699 37.66 -0.77 -31.53
CA ALA A 699 37.56 -1.99 -30.73
C ALA A 699 38.69 -2.97 -31.03
N THR A 700 39.32 -3.49 -29.97
CA THR A 700 40.32 -4.56 -30.09
C THR A 700 39.64 -5.87 -30.54
N GLU A 701 40.39 -6.81 -31.10
CA GLU A 701 39.80 -8.12 -31.44
C GLU A 701 39.33 -8.88 -30.20
N GLN A 702 39.92 -8.65 -29.02
CA GLN A 702 39.44 -9.19 -27.74
C GLN A 702 38.07 -8.64 -27.35
N ASP A 703 37.85 -7.32 -27.55
CA ASP A 703 36.54 -6.69 -27.31
C ASP A 703 35.48 -7.25 -28.27
N LYS A 704 35.86 -7.43 -29.55
CA LYS A 704 34.98 -8.00 -30.57
C LYS A 704 34.69 -9.47 -30.32
N ASP A 705 35.65 -10.26 -29.85
CA ASP A 705 35.44 -11.66 -29.48
C ASP A 705 34.49 -11.79 -28.29
N SER A 706 34.67 -10.95 -27.26
CA SER A 706 33.73 -10.85 -26.13
C SER A 706 32.32 -10.45 -26.59
N ALA A 707 32.22 -9.47 -27.50
CA ALA A 707 30.96 -9.06 -28.09
C ALA A 707 30.31 -10.16 -28.95
N ARG A 708 31.10 -10.95 -29.71
CA ARG A 708 30.63 -12.11 -30.49
C ARG A 708 30.08 -13.22 -29.59
N ILE A 709 30.70 -13.47 -28.44
CA ILE A 709 30.19 -14.44 -27.44
C ILE A 709 28.84 -13.97 -26.88
N LEU A 710 28.74 -12.70 -26.49
CA LEU A 710 27.47 -12.15 -26.01
C LEU A 710 26.41 -12.14 -27.12
N GLN A 711 26.79 -11.86 -28.36
CA GLN A 711 25.92 -11.96 -29.53
C GLN A 711 25.40 -13.39 -29.73
N ALA A 712 26.26 -14.40 -29.60
CA ALA A 712 25.88 -15.80 -29.69
C ALA A 712 24.88 -16.19 -28.60
N ARG A 713 25.10 -15.75 -27.34
CA ARG A 713 24.12 -15.93 -26.25
C ARG A 713 22.78 -15.27 -26.57
N LEU A 714 22.77 -14.05 -27.10
CA LEU A 714 21.55 -13.36 -27.54
C LEU A 714 20.83 -14.10 -28.67
N TYR A 715 21.57 -14.63 -29.66
CA TYR A 715 20.97 -15.46 -30.72
C TYR A 715 20.36 -16.75 -30.16
N LEU A 716 21.00 -17.40 -29.19
CA LEU A 716 20.47 -18.61 -28.55
C LEU A 716 19.17 -18.34 -27.80
N VAL A 717 19.12 -17.26 -27.02
CA VAL A 717 17.90 -16.85 -26.32
C VAL A 717 16.77 -16.47 -27.30
N ASN A 718 17.10 -15.96 -28.48
CA ASN A 718 16.12 -15.70 -29.55
C ASN A 718 15.77 -16.95 -30.38
N GLY A 719 16.30 -18.13 -30.06
CA GLY A 719 16.00 -19.36 -30.79
C GLY A 719 16.72 -19.49 -32.14
N HIS A 720 17.89 -18.86 -32.30
CA HIS A 720 18.70 -18.87 -33.53
C HIS A 720 20.07 -19.55 -33.35
N PRO A 721 20.12 -20.87 -33.07
CA PRO A 721 21.36 -21.59 -32.79
C PRO A 721 22.35 -21.62 -33.97
N ASP A 722 21.86 -21.61 -35.21
CA ASP A 722 22.73 -21.60 -36.40
C ASP A 722 23.49 -20.28 -36.56
N GLN A 723 22.82 -19.16 -36.24
CA GLN A 723 23.44 -17.83 -36.24
C GLN A 723 24.47 -17.72 -35.11
N ALA A 724 24.14 -18.25 -33.92
CA ALA A 724 25.08 -18.33 -32.80
C ALA A 724 26.34 -19.13 -33.18
N LEU A 725 26.17 -20.31 -33.77
CA LEU A 725 27.29 -21.16 -34.21
C LEU A 725 28.15 -20.48 -35.29
N SER A 726 27.51 -19.79 -36.24
CA SER A 726 28.25 -19.01 -37.24
C SER A 726 29.02 -17.84 -36.66
N GLY A 727 28.50 -17.20 -35.59
CA GLY A 727 29.18 -16.11 -34.89
C GLY A 727 30.39 -16.62 -34.10
N LEU A 728 30.24 -17.72 -33.37
CA LEU A 728 31.31 -18.34 -32.58
C LEU A 728 32.48 -18.81 -33.45
N LYS A 729 32.23 -19.28 -34.68
CA LYS A 729 33.30 -19.65 -35.64
C LYS A 729 34.16 -18.48 -36.11
N LYS A 730 33.74 -17.23 -35.89
CA LYS A 730 34.47 -16.02 -36.27
C LYS A 730 35.35 -15.47 -35.15
N ILE A 731 35.37 -16.13 -33.99
CA ILE A 731 36.21 -15.75 -32.85
C ILE A 731 37.67 -16.08 -33.18
N SER A 732 38.57 -15.14 -32.89
CA SER A 732 39.98 -15.25 -33.24
C SER A 732 40.75 -16.14 -32.26
N ASP A 733 40.36 -16.13 -30.99
CA ASP A 733 40.87 -17.03 -29.95
C ASP A 733 40.14 -18.38 -29.93
N THR A 734 40.76 -19.39 -30.54
CA THR A 734 40.20 -20.75 -30.60
C THR A 734 40.17 -21.47 -29.25
N GLU A 735 40.88 -20.97 -28.22
CA GLU A 735 40.92 -21.54 -26.87
C GLU A 735 40.00 -20.80 -25.88
N HIS A 736 39.19 -19.84 -26.36
CA HIS A 736 38.29 -19.09 -25.48
C HIS A 736 37.26 -20.02 -24.82
N GLU A 737 37.32 -20.13 -23.49
CA GLU A 737 36.55 -21.10 -22.69
C GLU A 737 35.02 -20.98 -22.91
N ASP A 738 34.45 -19.78 -22.79
CA ASP A 738 33.03 -19.53 -23.03
C ASP A 738 32.58 -19.93 -24.45
N ALA A 739 33.37 -19.61 -25.47
CA ALA A 739 33.04 -19.93 -26.86
C ALA A 739 33.03 -21.45 -27.08
N SER A 740 34.03 -22.16 -26.55
CA SER A 740 34.12 -23.61 -26.62
C SER A 740 32.95 -24.29 -25.89
N THR A 741 32.53 -23.73 -24.75
CA THR A 741 31.39 -24.21 -23.96
C THR A 741 30.08 -24.06 -24.72
N LEU A 742 29.84 -22.90 -25.35
CA LEU A 742 28.64 -22.66 -26.15
C LEU A 742 28.60 -23.53 -27.42
N VAL A 743 29.72 -23.74 -28.09
CA VAL A 743 29.80 -24.67 -29.24
C VAL A 743 29.47 -26.09 -28.80
N THR A 744 30.06 -26.55 -27.69
CA THR A 744 29.78 -27.88 -27.11
C THR A 744 28.30 -28.01 -26.76
N MET A 745 27.72 -27.01 -26.13
CA MET A 745 26.29 -26.98 -25.78
C MET A 745 25.40 -27.16 -27.02
N ILE A 746 25.64 -26.37 -28.08
CA ILE A 746 24.84 -26.43 -29.32
C ILE A 746 24.96 -27.81 -29.99
N GLN A 747 26.18 -28.36 -30.07
CA GLN A 747 26.43 -29.65 -30.71
C GLN A 747 25.79 -30.80 -29.92
N GLN A 748 25.93 -30.81 -28.60
CA GLN A 748 25.31 -31.81 -27.73
C GLN A 748 23.77 -31.70 -27.76
N GLU A 749 23.22 -30.50 -27.75
CA GLU A 749 21.77 -30.27 -27.90
C GLU A 749 21.25 -30.86 -29.22
N GLN A 750 21.95 -30.62 -30.34
CA GLN A 750 21.60 -31.21 -31.63
C GLN A 750 21.71 -32.74 -31.65
N PHE A 751 22.72 -33.30 -30.99
CA PHE A 751 22.90 -34.75 -30.86
C PHE A 751 21.73 -35.39 -30.10
N PHE A 752 21.42 -34.89 -28.90
CA PHE A 752 20.36 -35.45 -28.07
C PHE A 752 18.97 -35.22 -28.68
N ASN A 753 18.72 -34.08 -29.33
CA ASN A 753 17.45 -33.87 -30.05
C ASN A 753 17.25 -34.92 -31.15
N LYS A 754 18.27 -35.22 -31.96
CA LYS A 754 18.22 -36.29 -32.97
C LYS A 754 18.03 -37.67 -32.36
N LEU A 755 18.73 -37.95 -31.25
CA LEU A 755 18.61 -39.23 -30.54
C LEU A 755 17.16 -39.47 -30.10
N PHE A 756 16.54 -38.47 -29.47
CA PHE A 756 15.16 -38.58 -29.00
C PHE A 756 14.10 -38.48 -30.12
N GLU A 757 14.37 -37.77 -31.22
CA GLU A 757 13.49 -37.73 -32.41
C GLU A 757 13.49 -39.05 -33.19
N GLY A 758 14.65 -39.71 -33.29
CA GLY A 758 14.80 -40.96 -34.04
C GLY A 758 14.08 -42.15 -33.42
N GLN A 759 13.68 -42.07 -32.16
CA GLN A 759 13.23 -43.22 -31.37
C GLN A 759 11.84 -43.05 -30.72
N SER A 760 11.19 -41.90 -30.86
CA SER A 760 9.86 -41.58 -30.31
C SER A 760 8.68 -42.31 -30.99
N ARG A 761 8.93 -43.41 -31.72
CA ARG A 761 7.93 -44.17 -32.50
C ARG A 761 7.83 -45.67 -32.16
N SER A 762 8.62 -46.24 -31.24
CA SER A 762 8.50 -47.67 -30.86
C SER A 762 8.27 -47.89 -29.36
N PRO A 763 7.46 -48.89 -28.95
CA PRO A 763 7.32 -49.31 -27.54
C PRO A 763 8.61 -49.86 -26.92
N GLU A 764 9.60 -50.22 -27.75
CA GLU A 764 10.94 -50.69 -27.36
C GLU A 764 11.87 -49.57 -26.88
N PHE A 765 11.40 -48.31 -26.95
CA PHE A 765 12.12 -47.12 -26.49
C PHE A 765 12.15 -47.00 -24.95
N GLN A 766 11.19 -47.61 -24.26
CA GLN A 766 11.16 -47.67 -22.80
C GLN A 766 11.99 -48.88 -22.34
N ASN A 767 12.98 -48.67 -21.46
CA ASN A 767 13.88 -49.67 -20.85
C ASN A 767 15.22 -49.93 -21.56
N GLN A 768 15.80 -48.94 -22.24
CA GLN A 768 17.21 -49.01 -22.65
C GLN A 768 18.09 -48.35 -21.59
N ARG A 769 19.28 -48.93 -21.33
CA ARG A 769 20.22 -48.37 -20.35
C ARG A 769 21.18 -47.39 -21.00
N TRP A 770 21.48 -46.29 -20.32
CA TRP A 770 22.55 -45.39 -20.76
C TRP A 770 23.92 -46.09 -20.71
N ASP A 771 24.73 -45.91 -21.75
CA ASP A 771 26.17 -46.11 -21.62
C ASP A 771 26.77 -44.97 -20.77
N SER A 772 27.89 -45.25 -20.09
CA SER A 772 28.48 -44.30 -19.14
C SER A 772 28.90 -42.98 -19.80
N GLU A 773 29.35 -43.02 -21.07
CA GLU A 773 29.88 -41.84 -21.76
C GLU A 773 28.75 -40.91 -22.21
N THR A 774 27.66 -41.47 -22.74
CA THR A 774 26.45 -40.73 -23.10
C THR A 774 25.76 -40.15 -21.87
N ARG A 775 25.69 -40.90 -20.77
CA ARG A 775 25.16 -40.39 -19.49
C ARG A 775 25.97 -39.20 -18.99
N ASP A 776 27.29 -39.32 -18.94
CA ASP A 776 28.15 -38.24 -18.44
C ASP A 776 28.07 -37.01 -19.35
N SER A 777 27.95 -37.20 -20.67
CA SER A 777 27.70 -36.13 -21.65
C SER A 777 26.34 -35.45 -21.45
N LEU A 778 25.28 -36.21 -21.15
CA LEU A 778 23.95 -35.71 -20.85
C LEU A 778 23.95 -34.84 -19.59
N LEU A 779 24.56 -35.33 -18.51
CA LEU A 779 24.68 -34.62 -17.24
C LEU A 779 25.53 -33.35 -17.39
N LYS A 780 26.59 -33.41 -18.20
CA LYS A 780 27.40 -32.24 -18.55
C LYS A 780 26.58 -31.19 -19.30
N LEU A 781 25.77 -31.58 -20.29
CA LEU A 781 24.89 -30.64 -20.99
C LEU A 781 23.86 -30.01 -20.04
N ALA A 782 23.26 -30.81 -19.15
CA ALA A 782 22.33 -30.30 -18.14
C ALA A 782 23.00 -29.30 -17.18
N ALA A 783 24.27 -29.52 -16.82
CA ALA A 783 25.05 -28.57 -16.02
C ALA A 783 25.35 -27.27 -16.78
N ILE A 784 25.69 -27.35 -18.08
CA ILE A 784 25.92 -26.17 -18.91
C ILE A 784 24.66 -25.31 -19.03
N TYR A 785 23.48 -25.93 -19.21
CA TYR A 785 22.22 -25.18 -19.22
C TYR A 785 21.94 -24.44 -17.92
N GLN A 786 22.30 -25.03 -16.77
CA GLN A 786 22.14 -24.36 -15.48
C GLN A 786 23.11 -23.18 -15.33
N SER A 787 24.38 -23.33 -15.74
CA SER A 787 25.37 -22.24 -15.67
C SER A 787 25.08 -21.09 -16.64
N GLU A 788 24.48 -21.38 -17.80
CA GLU A 788 24.05 -20.36 -18.77
C GLU A 788 22.69 -19.72 -18.42
N GLY A 789 22.10 -20.06 -17.26
CA GLY A 789 20.87 -19.43 -16.77
C GLY A 789 19.59 -19.89 -17.48
N VAL A 790 19.58 -21.08 -18.08
CA VAL A 790 18.41 -21.71 -18.73
C VAL A 790 18.07 -23.08 -18.11
N PRO A 791 17.89 -23.18 -16.77
CA PRO A 791 17.66 -24.45 -16.08
C PRO A 791 16.40 -25.20 -16.54
N GLY A 792 15.44 -24.53 -17.18
CA GLY A 792 14.26 -25.18 -17.75
C GLY A 792 14.59 -26.09 -18.94
N LYS A 793 15.62 -25.76 -19.73
CA LYS A 793 16.15 -26.68 -20.76
C LYS A 793 16.75 -27.93 -20.12
N ALA A 794 17.49 -27.78 -19.01
CA ALA A 794 18.03 -28.91 -18.26
C ALA A 794 16.92 -29.81 -17.72
N LEU A 795 15.85 -29.22 -17.18
CA LEU A 795 14.67 -29.96 -16.71
C LEU A 795 14.03 -30.78 -17.85
N ARG A 796 13.87 -30.17 -19.03
CA ARG A 796 13.32 -30.88 -20.21
C ARG A 796 14.21 -32.02 -20.66
N LEU A 797 15.52 -31.77 -20.74
CA LEU A 797 16.52 -32.75 -21.16
C LEU A 797 16.51 -33.97 -20.22
N LEU A 798 16.60 -33.72 -18.91
CA LEU A 798 16.60 -34.77 -17.89
C LEU A 798 15.25 -35.51 -17.81
N GLY A 799 14.13 -34.81 -18.05
CA GLY A 799 12.82 -35.45 -18.14
C GLY A 799 12.75 -36.47 -19.28
N ARG A 800 13.17 -36.09 -20.50
CA ARG A 800 13.23 -37.01 -21.65
C ARG A 800 14.22 -38.15 -21.43
N ALA A 801 15.34 -37.87 -20.77
CA ALA A 801 16.33 -38.89 -20.45
C ALA A 801 15.82 -39.90 -19.40
N HIS A 802 15.04 -39.43 -18.43
CA HIS A 802 14.38 -40.28 -17.45
C HIS A 802 13.28 -41.14 -18.06
N GLU A 803 12.54 -40.63 -19.05
CA GLU A 803 11.58 -41.45 -19.81
C GLU A 803 12.26 -42.59 -20.61
N TYR A 804 13.51 -42.37 -21.04
CA TYR A 804 14.30 -43.37 -21.77
C TYR A 804 14.88 -44.46 -20.85
N ASP A 805 15.52 -44.05 -19.74
CA ASP A 805 16.06 -44.93 -18.71
C ASP A 805 15.55 -44.52 -17.32
N PRO A 806 14.39 -45.05 -16.88
CA PRO A 806 13.82 -44.71 -15.59
C PRO A 806 14.67 -45.16 -14.40
N ASP A 807 15.51 -46.18 -14.56
CA ASP A 807 16.27 -46.81 -13.47
C ASP A 807 17.58 -46.07 -13.15
N ASP A 808 18.02 -45.12 -13.99
CA ASP A 808 19.21 -44.32 -13.74
C ASP A 808 19.02 -43.38 -12.54
N SER A 809 19.73 -43.68 -11.44
CA SER A 809 19.63 -42.94 -10.20
C SER A 809 20.18 -41.51 -10.27
N GLU A 810 21.21 -41.26 -11.08
CA GLU A 810 21.85 -39.94 -11.15
C GLU A 810 20.99 -38.96 -11.97
N VAL A 811 20.48 -39.41 -13.12
CA VAL A 811 19.50 -38.64 -13.92
C VAL A 811 18.26 -38.34 -13.09
N ARG A 812 17.74 -39.36 -12.37
CA ARG A 812 16.59 -39.19 -11.46
C ARG A 812 16.88 -38.18 -10.34
N LYS A 813 18.07 -38.22 -9.73
CA LYS A 813 18.49 -37.28 -8.68
C LYS A 813 18.54 -35.84 -9.20
N GLN A 814 19.16 -35.61 -10.36
CA GLN A 814 19.21 -34.26 -10.96
C GLN A 814 17.83 -33.77 -11.42
N LEU A 815 17.00 -34.66 -11.97
CA LEU A 815 15.62 -34.35 -12.34
C LEU A 815 14.79 -33.92 -11.12
N ALA A 816 14.86 -34.68 -10.02
CA ALA A 816 14.13 -34.37 -8.79
C ALA A 816 14.53 -33.00 -8.21
N LYS A 817 15.83 -32.66 -8.25
CA LYS A 817 16.35 -31.35 -7.83
C LYS A 817 15.73 -30.20 -8.64
N LEU A 818 15.69 -30.33 -9.97
CA LEU A 818 15.09 -29.31 -10.84
C LEU A 818 13.57 -29.25 -10.72
N GLN A 819 12.90 -30.39 -10.54
CA GLN A 819 11.46 -30.42 -10.26
C GLN A 819 11.14 -29.67 -8.95
N LEU A 820 11.94 -29.86 -7.90
CA LEU A 820 11.80 -29.13 -6.65
C LEU A 820 12.11 -27.64 -6.81
N PHE A 821 13.14 -27.28 -7.58
CA PHE A 821 13.47 -25.88 -7.93
C PHE A 821 12.28 -25.16 -8.58
N TYR A 822 11.56 -25.85 -9.47
CA TYR A 822 10.37 -25.32 -10.15
C TYR A 822 9.04 -25.57 -9.42
N ASN A 823 9.09 -25.99 -8.16
CA ASN A 823 7.90 -26.27 -7.33
C ASN A 823 6.94 -27.31 -7.96
N MET A 824 7.47 -28.28 -8.71
CA MET A 824 6.74 -29.43 -9.25
C MET A 824 6.65 -30.55 -8.20
N LEU A 825 6.04 -30.23 -7.06
CA LEU A 825 6.15 -31.01 -5.81
C LEU A 825 5.78 -32.49 -5.97
N SER A 826 4.69 -32.81 -6.66
CA SER A 826 4.24 -34.21 -6.82
C SER A 826 5.27 -35.06 -7.56
N HIS A 827 5.85 -34.53 -8.65
CA HIS A 827 6.85 -35.23 -9.44
C HIS A 827 8.19 -35.33 -8.69
N ALA A 828 8.58 -34.25 -8.00
CA ALA A 828 9.81 -34.24 -7.20
C ALA A 828 9.74 -35.27 -6.08
N GLU A 829 8.62 -35.31 -5.35
CA GLU A 829 8.40 -36.25 -4.24
C GLU A 829 8.43 -37.70 -4.71
N GLU A 830 7.74 -38.03 -5.80
CA GLU A 830 7.75 -39.38 -6.39
C GLU A 830 9.19 -39.84 -6.66
N ASN A 831 9.98 -39.00 -7.29
CA ASN A 831 11.38 -39.31 -7.57
C ASN A 831 12.23 -39.43 -6.32
N TYR A 832 12.07 -38.53 -5.34
CA TYR A 832 12.82 -38.60 -4.08
C TYR A 832 12.43 -39.80 -3.21
N LEU A 833 11.18 -40.25 -3.25
CA LEU A 833 10.75 -41.45 -2.53
C LEU A 833 11.39 -42.71 -3.10
N ILE A 834 11.50 -42.81 -4.43
CA ILE A 834 12.20 -43.93 -5.08
C ILE A 834 13.70 -43.86 -4.78
N LEU A 835 14.31 -42.68 -4.84
CA LEU A 835 15.72 -42.49 -4.47
C LEU A 835 15.98 -42.83 -2.99
N LYS A 836 15.05 -42.51 -2.08
CA LYS A 836 15.14 -42.88 -0.65
C LYS A 836 15.14 -44.39 -0.44
N GLN A 837 14.44 -45.16 -1.27
CA GLN A 837 14.49 -46.63 -1.22
C GLN A 837 15.85 -47.18 -1.64
N GLN A 838 16.49 -46.53 -2.62
CA GLN A 838 17.82 -46.91 -3.13
C GLN A 838 18.96 -46.44 -2.21
N PHE A 839 18.83 -45.24 -1.63
CA PHE A 839 19.83 -44.55 -0.82
C PHE A 839 19.21 -44.03 0.48
N PRO A 840 18.91 -44.91 1.46
CA PRO A 840 18.17 -44.53 2.67
C PRO A 840 18.90 -43.53 3.56
N ASP A 841 20.24 -43.55 3.54
CA ASP A 841 21.10 -42.73 4.41
C ASP A 841 21.56 -41.41 3.75
N ASP A 842 21.09 -41.08 2.54
CA ASP A 842 21.43 -39.81 1.87
C ASP A 842 20.66 -38.64 2.51
N GLN A 843 21.39 -37.79 3.24
CA GLN A 843 20.85 -36.62 3.93
C GLN A 843 20.17 -35.63 2.97
N GLU A 844 20.69 -35.46 1.75
CA GLU A 844 20.13 -34.52 0.78
C GLU A 844 18.71 -34.92 0.34
N ILE A 845 18.47 -36.23 0.19
CA ILE A 845 17.15 -36.77 -0.13
C ILE A 845 16.18 -36.56 1.04
N GLN A 846 16.64 -36.81 2.27
CA GLN A 846 15.83 -36.61 3.47
C GLN A 846 15.45 -35.13 3.67
N ASP A 847 16.41 -34.23 3.51
CA ASP A 847 16.19 -32.77 3.61
C ASP A 847 15.22 -32.28 2.52
N SER A 848 15.34 -32.81 1.30
CA SER A 848 14.45 -32.46 0.18
C SER A 848 13.01 -32.92 0.43
N LEU A 849 12.81 -34.15 0.93
CA LEU A 849 11.48 -34.65 1.31
C LEU A 849 10.87 -33.84 2.45
N SER A 850 11.65 -33.51 3.48
CA SER A 850 11.22 -32.64 4.58
C SER A 850 10.79 -31.26 4.08
N LYS A 851 11.57 -30.68 3.14
CA LYS A 851 11.21 -29.41 2.48
C LYS A 851 9.90 -29.53 1.70
N ILE A 852 9.67 -30.62 0.97
CA ILE A 852 8.41 -30.86 0.24
C ILE A 852 7.23 -30.94 1.21
N GLU A 853 7.36 -31.67 2.32
CA GLU A 853 6.33 -31.74 3.37
C GLU A 853 5.99 -30.35 3.93
N GLN A 854 7.00 -29.53 4.20
CA GLN A 854 6.80 -28.14 4.63
C GLN A 854 6.08 -27.29 3.57
N ILE A 855 6.40 -27.47 2.28
CA ILE A 855 5.76 -26.70 1.21
C ILE A 855 4.30 -27.11 1.01
N LYS A 856 3.98 -28.40 1.19
CA LYS A 856 2.62 -28.94 1.08
C LYS A 856 1.67 -28.53 2.20
N THR A 857 2.17 -27.88 3.25
CA THR A 857 1.31 -27.32 4.29
C THR A 857 0.31 -26.33 3.69
N VAL A 858 -0.89 -26.32 4.24
CA VAL A 858 -1.99 -25.44 3.82
C VAL A 858 -2.33 -24.48 4.95
N PRO A 859 -2.77 -23.25 4.63
CA PRO A 859 -3.18 -22.29 5.65
C PRO A 859 -4.53 -22.67 6.28
N HIS A 860 -4.73 -22.29 7.54
CA HIS A 860 -5.92 -22.63 8.35
C HIS A 860 -7.03 -21.56 8.23
N PHE A 861 -7.63 -21.38 7.04
CA PHE A 861 -8.73 -20.43 6.79
C PHE A 861 -10.12 -20.95 7.16
#